data_AF-A0A399WJG3-F1
#
_entry.id   AF-A0A399WJG3-F1
#
_cell.length_a   1.000
_cell.length_b   1.000
_cell.length_c   1.000
_cell.angle_alpha   90.00
_cell.angle_beta   90.00
_cell.angle_gamma   90.00
#
_symmetry.space_group_name_H-M   'P 1'
#
loop_
_entity.id
_entity.type
_entity.pdbx_description
1 polymer ?
#
loop_
_entity_poly.entity_id
_entity_poly.type
_entity_poly.pdbx_seq_one_letter_code
_entity_poly.pdbx_strand_id
1 'polypeptide(L)'
;MRLFRITISCLMAAAFLSAAIDVLGQKKPKKPRKSARRPVITMMGDPVSSVPKPEPLSENVTAFLQAWSVVNETYFDSTFAGLDWDKVREEYLPRAKAAKSEAEIDNLILEMVGKLGKSHFGIVPASFFRSLKVARKLSAEHEGALAEPATSNGAGEKRAGISTEFELDDDDQPEPGKFGIGIELRALDGQFMIVSVLPGSSAAAAGIKPGYILDEINGISLKVLSETITKGAPNVRHLDRMLPTAIKMWLLDRNYALNVKITCLDADDRKVEYDLERKPLNGHMISLGGLTPNILLEYRSDSLNDDVGYVKFNVFGLQVLGHFCETIREFSKKKAVIIDLRGNLGGLVHAARGFSGMLEPGPVLFGTSVARGVRTEIDTDDKAKKFKGRVIVLVDDQSMSAAELVSAELQDNARAVIIGQRTAGEALPAMSMKLATGSVMSYPVADLLRPEGVSVEARGVDPDIAVRITRKDLLSGPDPALAKALEIIGTDVYQEEIAKREAAKERRLAAKKAEADLPPPPPKAISGTNFGTGSGKPNDLARATRPKAEKPSKDQKAEELLSNAAKLVGDLSKIKTYSFEGTLLLTFGGTPTKYKYSFYRELPDKYVSTSVSDLMGTLRSGAVGKDTFFESNVGLSPTNVVAGDDPNVDLYARLRSVLAPDAFSSLKYDGVYDADGKSLSIIEGTDKEARTIYITLDKATGLPFRIYDGTIAMVFDDYRKEGGFMLPRRIKVGAALEFLISNYTIGQKFDPSVFEKRESCFDRP
;
A
#
# COMPACT_ATOMS: atom_id res chain seq x y z
N MET A 1 22.19 -22.00 3.96
CA MET A 1 20.91 -22.75 3.83
C MET A 1 19.89 -22.53 4.96
N ARG A 2 20.20 -21.83 6.08
CA ARG A 2 19.20 -21.36 7.07
C ARG A 2 18.87 -19.86 6.99
N LEU A 3 19.57 -19.07 6.17
CA LEU A 3 19.35 -17.63 5.97
C LEU A 3 18.49 -17.26 4.74
N PHE A 4 18.04 -18.23 3.93
CA PHE A 4 17.28 -17.99 2.68
C PHE A 4 15.74 -18.07 2.87
N ARG A 5 15.28 -18.10 4.12
CA ARG A 5 13.86 -18.30 4.49
C ARG A 5 13.06 -17.01 4.76
N ILE A 6 13.68 -15.83 4.70
CA ILE A 6 13.09 -14.60 5.27
C ILE A 6 12.57 -13.61 4.20
N THR A 7 12.91 -13.75 2.92
CA THR A 7 12.67 -12.67 1.94
C THR A 7 11.37 -12.75 1.13
N ILE A 8 10.53 -13.79 1.32
CA ILE A 8 9.29 -13.96 0.52
C ILE A 8 8.07 -14.26 1.42
N SER A 9 8.13 -13.81 2.68
CA SER A 9 7.01 -13.91 3.63
C SER A 9 6.17 -12.62 3.72
N CYS A 10 6.60 -11.50 3.15
CA CYS A 10 6.01 -10.18 3.48
C CYS A 10 4.62 -9.88 2.88
N LEU A 11 4.09 -10.63 1.94
CA LEU A 11 2.74 -10.38 1.40
C LEU A 11 1.62 -11.20 2.06
N MET A 12 1.96 -12.28 2.78
CA MET A 12 0.99 -13.10 3.56
C MET A 12 1.38 -13.30 5.03
N ALA A 13 2.67 -13.23 5.41
CA ALA A 13 3.09 -13.27 6.82
C ALA A 13 2.93 -11.91 7.53
N ALA A 14 2.67 -10.84 6.79
CA ALA A 14 2.34 -9.55 7.39
C ALA A 14 0.96 -9.56 8.11
N ALA A 15 0.14 -10.60 7.90
CA ALA A 15 -1.05 -10.86 8.71
C ALA A 15 -0.79 -11.63 10.03
N PHE A 16 0.42 -12.17 10.26
CA PHE A 16 0.67 -13.12 11.37
C PHE A 16 1.67 -12.67 12.44
N LEU A 17 2.24 -11.45 12.37
CA LEU A 17 3.14 -10.97 13.44
C LEU A 17 2.90 -9.50 13.81
N SER A 18 1.73 -9.24 14.40
CA SER A 18 1.50 -8.02 15.17
C SER A 18 0.77 -8.33 16.47
N ALA A 19 1.49 -8.94 17.42
CA ALA A 19 1.21 -8.92 18.86
C ALA A 19 2.28 -9.73 19.66
N ALA A 20 3.46 -9.15 19.89
CA ALA A 20 4.44 -9.50 20.94
C ALA A 20 5.65 -8.56 20.76
N ILE A 21 6.06 -7.65 21.65
CA ILE A 21 5.92 -7.43 23.09
C ILE A 21 6.25 -5.94 23.31
N ASP A 22 5.47 -5.21 24.10
CA ASP A 22 6.05 -4.34 25.12
C ASP A 22 5.08 -4.12 26.29
N VAL A 23 5.66 -3.97 27.49
CA VAL A 23 5.07 -3.78 28.83
C VAL A 23 4.99 -5.04 29.72
N LEU A 24 6.16 -5.58 30.08
CA LEU A 24 6.42 -5.96 31.47
C LEU A 24 7.05 -4.76 32.17
N GLY A 25 6.21 -3.90 32.77
CA GLY A 25 6.73 -2.68 33.37
C GLY A 25 5.73 -1.80 34.10
N GLN A 26 4.72 -2.36 34.78
CA GLN A 26 3.96 -1.58 35.77
C GLN A 26 3.97 -2.24 37.15
N LYS A 27 4.42 -1.43 38.12
CA LYS A 27 4.58 -1.74 39.54
C LYS A 27 3.26 -2.17 40.18
N LYS A 28 3.33 -3.21 41.02
CA LYS A 28 2.23 -3.71 41.86
C LYS A 28 1.59 -2.59 42.71
N PRO A 29 0.25 -2.52 42.85
CA PRO A 29 -0.38 -1.78 43.92
C PRO A 29 -0.21 -2.53 45.26
N LYS A 30 0.04 -1.78 46.35
CA LYS A 30 0.20 -2.28 47.72
C LYS A 30 -1.12 -2.82 48.28
N LYS A 31 -1.02 -3.91 49.09
CA LYS A 31 -2.11 -4.57 49.83
C LYS A 31 -2.89 -3.64 50.77
N PRO A 32 -4.16 -3.96 51.08
CA PRO A 32 -5.04 -3.14 51.92
C PRO A 32 -4.70 -3.27 53.42
N ARG A 33 -4.81 -2.16 54.17
CA ARG A 33 -4.75 -2.13 55.63
C ARG A 33 -6.16 -2.18 56.23
N LYS A 34 -6.28 -2.92 57.34
CA LYS A 34 -7.50 -3.30 58.06
C LYS A 34 -8.25 -2.12 58.71
N SER A 35 -9.55 -2.34 58.87
CA SER A 35 -10.60 -1.54 59.51
C SER A 35 -10.29 -0.99 60.91
N ALA A 36 -10.78 0.22 61.19
CA ALA A 36 -11.20 0.68 62.51
C ALA A 36 -12.55 1.42 62.40
N ARG A 37 -13.42 1.27 63.42
CA ARG A 37 -14.85 1.63 63.43
C ARG A 37 -15.14 3.07 63.92
N ARG A 38 -16.15 3.69 63.27
CA ARG A 38 -17.19 4.67 63.77
C ARG A 38 -16.76 6.11 64.14
N PRO A 39 -17.68 7.12 64.12
CA PRO A 39 -19.15 7.06 64.07
C PRO A 39 -19.85 7.83 62.92
N VAL A 40 -21.15 7.57 62.85
CA VAL A 40 -22.15 8.09 61.92
C VAL A 40 -22.39 9.58 62.13
N ILE A 41 -22.29 10.37 61.05
CA ILE A 41 -22.92 11.69 60.95
C ILE A 41 -23.84 11.63 59.73
N THR A 42 -25.14 11.71 59.99
CA THR A 42 -26.17 11.90 58.98
C THR A 42 -26.05 13.31 58.44
N MET A 43 -25.71 13.46 57.16
CA MET A 43 -25.90 14.69 56.41
C MET A 43 -26.68 14.33 55.15
N MET A 44 -27.94 14.77 55.11
CA MET A 44 -28.69 14.89 53.86
C MET A 44 -27.92 15.84 52.95
N GLY A 45 -27.48 15.35 51.79
CA GLY A 45 -26.80 16.13 50.76
C GLY A 45 -27.24 15.61 49.39
N ASP A 46 -27.54 16.55 48.51
CA ASP A 46 -28.15 16.44 47.19
C ASP A 46 -27.60 15.34 46.26
N PRO A 47 -28.39 14.87 45.27
CA PRO A 47 -27.95 13.82 44.34
C PRO A 47 -26.62 14.20 43.67
N VAL A 48 -25.66 13.29 43.78
CA VAL A 48 -24.35 13.36 43.12
C VAL A 48 -24.57 13.62 41.64
N SER A 49 -24.14 14.82 41.22
CA SER A 49 -23.96 15.24 39.84
C SER A 49 -23.30 14.10 39.06
N SER A 50 -23.98 13.65 38.00
CA SER A 50 -23.41 12.74 37.01
C SER A 50 -22.10 13.33 36.52
N VAL A 51 -21.00 12.58 36.70
CA VAL A 51 -19.73 12.90 36.04
C VAL A 51 -20.05 13.05 34.55
N PRO A 52 -19.82 14.24 33.94
CA PRO A 52 -20.06 14.42 32.53
C PRO A 52 -19.22 13.39 31.77
N LYS A 53 -19.87 12.63 30.88
CA LYS A 53 -19.15 11.83 29.89
C LYS A 53 -18.17 12.79 29.18
N PRO A 54 -16.87 12.49 29.08
CA PRO A 54 -15.94 13.38 28.40
C PRO A 54 -16.49 13.68 27.00
N GLU A 55 -16.59 14.96 26.66
CA GLU A 55 -17.04 15.36 25.33
C GLU A 55 -16.12 14.73 24.27
N PRO A 56 -16.68 14.24 23.16
CA PRO A 56 -15.87 13.73 22.06
C PRO A 56 -14.93 14.83 21.58
N LEU A 57 -13.67 14.47 21.32
CA LEU A 57 -12.69 15.39 20.75
C LEU A 57 -13.21 15.94 19.41
N SER A 58 -12.91 17.21 19.11
CA SER A 58 -13.20 17.75 17.78
C SER A 58 -12.43 16.98 16.70
N GLU A 59 -12.92 17.02 15.46
CA GLU A 59 -12.25 16.39 14.31
C GLU A 59 -10.83 16.93 14.14
N ASN A 60 -10.63 18.24 14.30
CA ASN A 60 -9.29 18.86 14.23
C ASN A 60 -8.33 18.29 15.27
N VAL A 61 -8.76 18.18 16.53
CA VAL A 61 -7.92 17.63 17.59
C VAL A 61 -7.65 16.15 17.35
N THR A 62 -8.65 15.41 16.86
CA THR A 62 -8.52 14.00 16.52
C THR A 62 -7.52 13.80 15.37
N ALA A 63 -7.62 14.58 14.29
CA ALA A 63 -6.70 14.55 13.16
C ALA A 63 -5.26 14.85 13.58
N PHE A 64 -5.05 15.87 14.41
CA PHE A 64 -3.73 16.18 14.96
C PHE A 64 -3.16 15.03 15.80
N LEU A 65 -3.96 14.46 16.71
CA LEU A 65 -3.50 13.35 17.55
C LEU A 65 -3.24 12.08 16.74
N GLN A 66 -4.04 11.82 15.69
CA GLN A 66 -3.81 10.74 14.74
C GLN A 66 -2.45 10.91 14.04
N ALA A 67 -2.20 12.09 13.46
CA ALA A 67 -0.95 12.40 12.79
C ALA A 67 0.25 12.31 13.74
N TRP A 68 0.12 12.83 14.96
CA TRP A 68 1.19 12.73 15.96
C TRP A 68 1.46 11.27 16.36
N SER A 69 0.42 10.50 16.65
CA SER A 69 0.55 9.10 17.14
C SER A 69 1.14 8.20 16.06
N VAL A 70 0.68 8.32 14.82
CA VAL A 70 1.19 7.47 13.74
C VAL A 70 2.67 7.70 13.50
N VAL A 71 3.13 8.96 13.53
CA VAL A 71 4.55 9.29 13.43
C VAL A 71 5.30 8.78 14.64
N ASN A 72 4.74 9.00 15.84
CA ASN A 72 5.31 8.50 17.08
C ASN A 72 5.52 6.98 17.07
N GLU A 73 4.65 6.21 16.41
CA GLU A 73 4.67 4.75 16.40
C GLU A 73 5.44 4.14 15.21
N THR A 74 5.42 4.79 14.05
CA THR A 74 5.86 4.18 12.79
C THR A 74 7.07 4.85 12.14
N TYR A 75 7.38 6.10 12.48
CA TYR A 75 8.48 6.82 11.86
C TYR A 75 9.80 6.07 12.05
N PHE A 76 10.55 5.89 10.95
CA PHE A 76 11.69 4.97 10.91
C PHE A 76 12.86 5.42 11.79
N ASP A 77 13.10 6.73 11.89
CA ASP A 77 14.10 7.29 12.78
C ASP A 77 13.48 7.54 14.17
N SER A 78 13.70 6.61 15.09
CA SER A 78 13.19 6.69 16.46
C SER A 78 13.81 7.83 17.29
N THR A 79 14.83 8.51 16.78
CA THR A 79 15.38 9.71 17.43
C THR A 79 14.62 10.98 17.02
N PHE A 80 13.73 10.90 16.03
CA PHE A 80 12.97 12.02 15.49
C PHE A 80 13.87 13.21 15.11
N ALA A 81 14.99 12.94 14.43
CA ALA A 81 16.02 13.93 14.14
C ALA A 81 16.56 14.66 15.39
N GLY A 82 16.57 13.99 16.55
CA GLY A 82 16.99 14.53 17.84
C GLY A 82 15.91 15.31 18.61
N LEU A 83 14.66 15.31 18.13
CA LEU A 83 13.54 16.01 18.77
C LEU A 83 12.90 15.17 19.88
N ASP A 84 12.44 15.84 20.92
CA ASP A 84 11.55 15.25 21.93
C ASP A 84 10.11 15.28 21.41
N TRP A 85 9.67 14.17 20.82
CA TRP A 85 8.41 14.12 20.08
C TRP A 85 7.17 14.33 20.97
N ASP A 86 7.25 13.96 22.26
CA ASP A 86 6.19 14.26 23.23
C ASP A 86 6.10 15.77 23.51
N LYS A 87 7.23 16.47 23.63
CA LYS A 87 7.23 17.93 23.77
C LYS A 87 6.72 18.64 22.52
N VAL A 88 7.02 18.11 21.33
CA VAL A 88 6.43 18.60 20.09
C VAL A 88 4.90 18.48 20.14
N ARG A 89 4.33 17.39 20.66
CA ARG A 89 2.88 17.29 20.89
C ARG A 89 2.37 18.40 21.82
N GLU A 90 3.04 18.59 22.95
CA GLU A 90 2.64 19.57 23.98
C GLU A 90 2.67 21.01 23.44
N GLU A 91 3.63 21.33 22.58
CA GLU A 91 3.74 22.62 21.90
C GLU A 91 2.58 22.86 20.92
N TYR A 92 2.20 21.84 20.15
CA TYR A 92 1.22 21.99 19.05
C TYR A 92 -0.23 21.74 19.47
N LEU A 93 -0.50 20.92 20.49
CA LEU A 93 -1.85 20.56 20.91
C LEU A 93 -2.75 21.76 21.27
N PRO A 94 -2.27 22.82 21.96
CA PRO A 94 -3.07 24.01 22.20
C PRO A 94 -3.48 24.72 20.91
N ARG A 95 -2.60 24.75 19.91
CA ARG A 95 -2.88 25.32 18.58
C ARG A 95 -3.88 24.46 17.81
N ALA A 96 -3.79 23.14 17.92
CA ALA A 96 -4.75 22.21 17.31
C ALA A 96 -6.16 22.38 17.89
N LYS A 97 -6.26 22.62 19.22
CA LYS A 97 -7.54 22.94 19.87
C LYS A 97 -8.12 24.29 19.43
N ALA A 98 -7.27 25.23 19.05
CA ALA A 98 -7.67 26.57 18.60
C ALA A 98 -7.98 26.63 17.08
N ALA A 99 -7.57 25.62 16.32
CA ALA A 99 -7.77 25.56 14.87
C ALA A 99 -9.26 25.53 14.51
N LYS A 100 -9.67 26.43 13.62
CA LYS A 100 -11.07 26.67 13.22
C LYS A 100 -11.41 26.11 11.85
N SER A 101 -10.43 25.62 11.10
CA SER A 101 -10.61 25.11 9.74
C SER A 101 -9.71 23.92 9.42
N GLU A 102 -10.11 23.14 8.41
CA GLU A 102 -9.31 22.07 7.79
C GLU A 102 -7.92 22.56 7.39
N ALA A 103 -7.84 23.71 6.72
CA ALA A 103 -6.56 24.27 6.29
C ALA A 103 -5.66 24.65 7.48
N GLU A 104 -6.22 25.23 8.55
CA GLU A 104 -5.43 25.55 9.74
C GLU A 104 -4.86 24.30 10.42
N ILE A 105 -5.65 23.23 10.53
CA ILE A 105 -5.20 22.00 11.16
C ILE A 105 -4.23 21.20 10.28
N ASP A 106 -4.46 21.13 8.97
CA ASP A 106 -3.54 20.47 8.03
C ASP A 106 -2.19 21.20 7.98
N ASN A 107 -2.19 22.53 8.00
CA ASN A 107 -0.95 23.32 8.06
C ASN A 107 -0.21 23.12 9.38
N LEU A 108 -0.95 23.03 10.48
CA LEU A 108 -0.37 22.76 11.79
C LEU A 108 0.27 21.37 11.85
N ILE A 109 -0.39 20.35 11.26
CA ILE A 109 0.16 19.00 11.16
C ILE A 109 1.42 19.02 10.27
N LEU A 110 1.37 19.68 9.10
CA LEU A 110 2.52 19.80 8.20
C LEU A 110 3.69 20.55 8.85
N GLU A 111 3.43 21.58 9.64
CA GLU A 111 4.46 22.28 10.42
C GLU A 111 5.08 21.35 11.47
N MET A 112 4.25 20.58 12.19
CA MET A 112 4.71 19.61 13.20
C MET A 112 5.61 18.55 12.58
N VAL A 113 5.16 17.87 11.51
CA VAL A 113 5.96 16.82 10.85
C VAL A 113 7.11 17.40 10.03
N GLY A 114 7.00 18.64 9.57
CA GLY A 114 8.04 19.39 8.88
C GLY A 114 9.29 19.59 9.72
N LYS A 115 9.18 19.61 11.06
CA LYS A 115 10.35 19.63 11.95
C LYS A 115 11.29 18.43 11.76
N LEU A 116 10.80 17.31 11.20
CA LEU A 116 11.60 16.12 10.91
C LEU A 116 12.46 16.26 9.64
N GLY A 117 12.14 17.23 8.77
CA GLY A 117 12.96 17.56 7.59
C GLY A 117 13.03 16.47 6.52
N LYS A 118 11.98 15.66 6.34
CA LYS A 118 11.90 14.57 5.36
C LYS A 118 10.76 14.78 4.34
N SER A 119 10.90 14.27 3.11
CA SER A 119 9.79 14.15 2.15
C SER A 119 8.78 13.07 2.59
N HIS A 120 7.77 12.81 1.76
CA HIS A 120 6.69 11.85 1.99
C HIS A 120 5.82 12.11 3.22
N PHE A 121 6.13 13.15 3.99
CA PHE A 121 5.18 13.88 4.80
C PHE A 121 4.41 14.83 3.88
N GLY A 122 3.19 14.42 3.54
CA GLY A 122 2.29 15.21 2.70
C GLY A 122 0.89 15.07 3.23
N ILE A 123 0.12 16.14 3.12
CA ILE A 123 -1.33 16.08 3.30
C ILE A 123 -1.93 16.49 1.98
N VAL A 124 -2.76 15.62 1.41
CA VAL A 124 -3.69 15.98 0.36
C VAL A 124 -4.98 16.41 1.07
N PRO A 125 -5.29 17.72 1.10
CA PRO A 125 -6.46 18.22 1.82
C PRO A 125 -7.74 17.65 1.20
N ALA A 126 -8.80 17.45 1.99
CA ALA A 126 -10.10 17.11 1.42
C ALA A 126 -10.59 18.18 0.43
N SER A 127 -10.24 19.44 0.69
CA SER A 127 -10.48 20.60 -0.19
C SER A 127 -9.79 20.51 -1.56
N PHE A 128 -8.65 19.84 -1.69
CA PHE A 128 -8.01 19.62 -2.98
C PHE A 128 -8.92 18.84 -3.93
N PHE A 129 -9.49 17.74 -3.44
CA PHE A 129 -10.39 16.94 -4.24
C PHE A 129 -11.68 17.67 -4.58
N ARG A 130 -12.23 18.45 -3.64
CA ARG A 130 -13.35 19.37 -3.94
C ARG A 130 -12.99 20.37 -5.03
N SER A 131 -11.78 20.96 -5.00
CA SER A 131 -11.32 21.91 -6.01
C SER A 131 -11.21 21.29 -7.41
N LEU A 132 -10.78 20.03 -7.50
CA LEU A 132 -10.74 19.28 -8.75
C LEU A 132 -12.15 19.00 -9.29
N LYS A 133 -13.12 18.68 -8.42
CA LYS A 133 -14.54 18.57 -8.82
C LYS A 133 -15.06 19.89 -9.36
N VAL A 134 -14.76 21.02 -8.70
CA VAL A 134 -15.13 22.36 -9.19
C VAL A 134 -14.47 22.66 -10.54
N ALA A 135 -13.17 22.42 -10.68
CA ALA A 135 -12.43 22.60 -11.93
C ALA A 135 -13.03 21.77 -13.07
N ARG A 136 -13.38 20.51 -12.79
CA ARG A 136 -14.05 19.61 -13.74
C ARG A 136 -15.43 20.10 -14.11
N LYS A 137 -16.22 20.58 -13.16
CA LYS A 137 -17.54 21.16 -13.41
C LYS A 137 -17.46 22.43 -14.27
N LEU A 138 -16.54 23.35 -13.94
CA LEU A 138 -16.27 24.56 -14.73
C LEU A 138 -15.91 24.20 -16.19
N SER A 139 -15.09 23.17 -16.37
CA SER A 139 -14.73 22.65 -17.69
C SER A 139 -15.94 21.99 -18.40
N ALA A 140 -16.73 21.18 -17.69
CA ALA A 140 -17.87 20.44 -18.24
C ALA A 140 -19.07 21.32 -18.62
N GLU A 141 -19.32 22.42 -17.92
CA GLU A 141 -20.39 23.38 -18.25
C GLU A 141 -20.22 23.99 -19.66
N HIS A 142 -19.00 23.96 -20.20
CA HIS A 142 -18.63 24.43 -21.53
C HIS A 142 -18.51 23.29 -22.58
N GLU A 143 -18.67 22.01 -22.18
CA GLU A 143 -18.59 20.82 -23.08
C GLU A 143 -19.85 20.58 -23.92
N GLY A 144 -20.83 21.50 -23.91
CA GLY A 144 -22.13 21.30 -24.55
C GLY A 144 -22.99 20.34 -23.73
N ALA A 145 -24.00 20.88 -23.05
CA ALA A 145 -24.78 20.21 -22.03
C ALA A 145 -25.38 18.85 -22.43
N LEU A 146 -24.69 17.73 -22.13
CA LEU A 146 -25.29 16.40 -22.00
C LEU A 146 -24.48 15.55 -20.99
N ALA A 147 -25.07 15.41 -19.80
CA ALA A 147 -24.91 14.32 -18.82
C ALA A 147 -23.49 13.81 -18.51
N GLU A 148 -22.99 14.13 -17.32
CA GLU A 148 -22.21 13.13 -16.58
C GLU A 148 -23.07 11.86 -16.48
N PRO A 149 -22.57 10.66 -16.84
CA PRO A 149 -23.28 9.44 -16.55
C PRO A 149 -23.40 9.35 -15.04
N ALA A 150 -24.62 9.58 -14.53
CA ALA A 150 -24.95 9.42 -13.13
C ALA A 150 -24.54 8.01 -12.70
N THR A 151 -23.54 7.92 -11.82
CA THR A 151 -23.51 6.84 -10.85
C THR A 151 -24.81 6.99 -10.04
N SER A 152 -25.65 5.98 -10.12
CA SER A 152 -26.96 5.96 -9.49
C SER A 152 -26.86 6.19 -7.98
N ASN A 153 -27.36 7.33 -7.48
CA ASN A 153 -28.44 7.41 -6.49
C ASN A 153 -28.71 8.86 -6.09
N GLY A 154 -29.98 9.28 -6.15
CA GLY A 154 -30.46 10.52 -5.54
C GLY A 154 -31.03 11.54 -6.54
N ALA A 155 -32.29 11.36 -6.94
CA ALA A 155 -33.02 12.36 -7.70
C ALA A 155 -33.49 13.51 -6.81
N GLY A 156 -33.19 14.74 -7.22
CA GLY A 156 -33.74 15.98 -6.65
C GLY A 156 -33.33 17.19 -7.48
N GLU A 157 -34.12 17.53 -8.51
CA GLU A 157 -33.92 18.69 -9.37
C GLU A 157 -34.08 20.02 -8.60
N LYS A 158 -33.12 20.94 -8.74
CA LYS A 158 -33.39 22.40 -8.85
C LYS A 158 -32.33 23.08 -9.73
N ARG A 159 -32.80 23.99 -10.59
CA ARG A 159 -31.98 24.82 -11.49
C ARG A 159 -31.98 26.28 -11.02
N ALA A 160 -30.82 26.91 -11.23
CA ALA A 160 -30.54 28.34 -11.39
C ALA A 160 -30.62 29.28 -10.16
N GLY A 161 -29.50 29.33 -9.45
CA GLY A 161 -28.97 30.48 -8.72
C GLY A 161 -27.49 30.20 -8.45
N ILE A 162 -26.57 31.10 -8.79
CA ILE A 162 -25.15 30.95 -8.41
C ILE A 162 -25.07 31.20 -6.90
N SER A 163 -25.25 30.15 -6.11
CA SER A 163 -24.86 30.12 -4.70
C SER A 163 -23.41 29.68 -4.60
N THR A 164 -22.60 30.44 -3.87
CA THR A 164 -21.18 30.17 -3.58
C THR A 164 -20.95 29.00 -2.62
N GLU A 165 -22.00 28.24 -2.31
CA GLU A 165 -21.95 27.04 -1.49
C GLU A 165 -22.51 25.89 -2.35
N PHE A 166 -21.60 25.13 -2.94
CA PHE A 166 -21.91 23.81 -3.50
C PHE A 166 -21.65 22.79 -2.39
N GLU A 167 -22.71 22.19 -1.85
CA GLU A 167 -22.56 20.94 -1.09
C GLU A 167 -22.08 19.87 -2.06
N LEU A 168 -20.86 19.38 -1.84
CA LEU A 168 -20.24 18.31 -2.61
C LEU A 168 -20.22 17.08 -1.71
N ASP A 169 -20.87 15.99 -2.13
CA ASP A 169 -20.77 14.71 -1.41
C ASP A 169 -19.30 14.28 -1.31
N ASP A 170 -18.87 13.90 -0.10
CA ASP A 170 -17.47 13.59 0.21
C ASP A 170 -16.96 12.29 -0.44
N ASP A 171 -17.86 11.42 -0.92
CA ASP A 171 -17.52 10.11 -1.48
C ASP A 171 -17.19 10.12 -2.99
N ASP A 172 -17.52 11.19 -3.74
CA ASP A 172 -17.32 11.24 -5.21
C ASP A 172 -15.97 11.86 -5.62
N GLN A 173 -14.86 11.27 -5.20
CA GLN A 173 -13.52 11.72 -5.60
C GLN A 173 -13.40 11.81 -7.14
N PRO A 174 -12.75 12.84 -7.70
CA PRO A 174 -12.58 12.93 -9.15
C PRO A 174 -11.69 11.80 -9.65
N GLU A 175 -12.30 10.85 -10.35
CA GLU A 175 -11.60 9.70 -10.93
C GLU A 175 -10.99 10.04 -12.29
N PRO A 176 -9.75 9.59 -12.57
CA PRO A 176 -9.18 9.73 -13.89
C PRO A 176 -9.98 9.04 -14.97
N GLY A 177 -9.81 9.53 -16.18
CA GLY A 177 -10.49 9.03 -17.35
C GLY A 177 -9.85 7.83 -18.04
N LYS A 178 -10.70 6.98 -18.62
CA LYS A 178 -10.32 5.94 -19.60
C LYS A 178 -10.33 6.43 -21.05
N PHE A 179 -10.79 7.66 -21.32
CA PHE A 179 -10.85 8.27 -22.63
C PHE A 179 -10.09 9.60 -22.60
N GLY A 180 -9.31 9.89 -23.64
CA GLY A 180 -8.50 11.09 -23.73
C GLY A 180 -8.10 11.41 -25.16
N ILE A 181 -7.29 12.45 -25.33
CA ILE A 181 -6.82 12.91 -26.64
C ILE A 181 -5.42 12.42 -27.01
N GLY A 182 -4.75 11.69 -26.11
CA GLY A 182 -3.45 11.07 -26.35
C GLY A 182 -2.27 12.02 -26.32
N ILE A 183 -2.20 12.91 -25.32
CA ILE A 183 -1.05 13.80 -25.08
C ILE A 183 -0.40 13.53 -23.73
N GLU A 184 0.90 13.80 -23.62
CA GLU A 184 1.58 13.94 -22.32
C GLU A 184 1.92 15.41 -22.06
N LEU A 185 1.72 15.85 -20.81
CA LEU A 185 1.96 17.22 -20.37
C LEU A 185 3.10 17.30 -19.36
N ARG A 186 3.90 18.37 -19.44
CA ARG A 186 4.89 18.78 -18.44
C ARG A 186 4.78 20.26 -18.16
N ALA A 187 5.16 20.67 -16.95
CA ALA A 187 5.36 22.07 -16.62
C ALA A 187 6.81 22.44 -16.97
N LEU A 188 7.01 23.14 -18.08
CA LEU A 188 8.33 23.62 -18.52
C LEU A 188 8.31 25.14 -18.53
N ASP A 189 9.25 25.75 -17.80
CA ASP A 189 9.38 27.21 -17.66
C ASP A 189 8.06 27.91 -17.27
N GLY A 190 7.26 27.27 -16.41
CA GLY A 190 5.97 27.78 -15.91
C GLY A 190 4.78 27.58 -16.87
N GLN A 191 4.96 26.86 -17.97
CA GLN A 191 3.93 26.61 -18.98
C GLN A 191 3.60 25.12 -19.11
N PHE A 192 2.33 24.80 -19.39
CA PHE A 192 1.90 23.42 -19.62
C PHE A 192 2.20 23.01 -21.07
N MET A 193 3.32 22.33 -21.26
CA MET A 193 3.83 21.94 -22.57
C MET A 193 3.45 20.52 -22.91
N ILE A 194 3.04 20.30 -24.16
CA ILE A 194 2.85 18.97 -24.72
C ILE A 194 4.23 18.42 -25.03
N VAL A 195 4.64 17.34 -24.35
CA VAL A 195 5.97 16.73 -24.54
C VAL A 195 5.94 15.47 -25.40
N SER A 196 4.76 14.87 -25.54
CA SER A 196 4.54 13.69 -26.37
C SER A 196 3.11 13.69 -26.90
N VAL A 197 2.94 13.16 -28.11
CA VAL A 197 1.64 12.93 -28.73
C VAL A 197 1.60 11.46 -29.18
N LEU A 198 0.61 10.72 -28.69
CA LEU A 198 0.47 9.30 -28.96
C LEU A 198 0.06 9.09 -30.43
N PRO A 199 0.78 8.26 -31.22
CA PRO A 199 0.36 7.92 -32.57
C PRO A 199 -1.05 7.32 -32.62
N GLY A 200 -1.84 7.70 -33.64
CA GLY A 200 -3.23 7.25 -33.81
C GLY A 200 -4.26 7.93 -32.88
N SER A 201 -3.80 8.80 -31.98
CA SER A 201 -4.68 9.59 -31.11
C SER A 201 -5.41 10.72 -31.85
N SER A 202 -6.40 11.32 -31.19
CA SER A 202 -7.10 12.50 -31.71
C SER A 202 -6.18 13.71 -31.84
N ALA A 203 -5.26 13.91 -30.90
CA ALA A 203 -4.28 14.99 -30.99
C ALA A 203 -3.35 14.80 -32.20
N ALA A 204 -2.89 13.58 -32.44
CA ALA A 204 -2.07 13.26 -33.61
C ALA A 204 -2.83 13.53 -34.93
N ALA A 205 -4.09 13.10 -35.02
CA ALA A 205 -4.94 13.31 -36.19
C ALA A 205 -5.20 14.80 -36.48
N ALA A 206 -5.26 15.63 -35.43
CA ALA A 206 -5.43 17.08 -35.54
C ALA A 206 -4.13 17.83 -35.84
N GLY A 207 -2.99 17.14 -35.94
CA GLY A 207 -1.69 17.76 -36.23
C GLY A 207 -1.06 18.51 -35.06
N ILE A 208 -1.50 18.23 -33.82
CA ILE A 208 -0.86 18.74 -32.61
C ILE A 208 0.51 18.09 -32.48
N LYS A 209 1.52 18.88 -32.11
CA LYS A 209 2.92 18.46 -32.00
C LYS A 209 3.48 18.68 -30.60
N PRO A 210 4.50 17.91 -30.21
CA PRO A 210 5.33 18.27 -29.07
C PRO A 210 5.84 19.72 -29.18
N GLY A 211 5.95 20.41 -28.04
CA GLY A 211 6.37 21.80 -27.94
C GLY A 211 5.23 22.82 -28.04
N TYR A 212 4.02 22.38 -28.38
CA TYR A 212 2.82 23.21 -28.26
C TYR A 212 2.50 23.44 -26.78
N ILE A 213 2.05 24.65 -26.44
CA ILE A 213 1.65 25.00 -25.07
C ILE A 213 0.14 24.86 -24.97
N LEU A 214 -0.35 24.02 -24.07
CA LEU A 214 -1.77 23.94 -23.75
C LEU A 214 -2.15 25.13 -22.88
N ASP A 215 -3.07 25.98 -23.37
CA ASP A 215 -3.49 27.21 -22.70
C ASP A 215 -4.88 27.07 -22.08
N GLU A 216 -5.83 26.44 -22.77
CA GLU A 216 -7.22 26.32 -22.31
C GLU A 216 -7.79 24.91 -22.55
N ILE A 217 -8.71 24.51 -21.68
CA ILE A 217 -9.59 23.36 -21.84
C ILE A 217 -11.03 23.85 -21.72
N ASN A 218 -11.84 23.62 -22.76
CA ASN A 218 -13.23 24.04 -22.88
C ASN A 218 -13.44 25.54 -22.58
N GLY A 219 -12.55 26.39 -23.12
CA GLY A 219 -12.59 27.84 -22.91
C GLY A 219 -12.14 28.31 -21.52
N ILE A 220 -11.75 27.39 -20.62
CA ILE A 220 -11.19 27.74 -19.32
C ILE A 220 -9.66 27.66 -19.38
N SER A 221 -9.00 28.77 -19.03
CA SER A 221 -7.53 28.82 -18.98
C SER A 221 -6.97 27.85 -17.94
N LEU A 222 -5.91 27.13 -18.31
CA LEU A 222 -5.14 26.29 -17.41
C LEU A 222 -4.55 27.09 -16.25
N LYS A 223 -4.29 28.39 -16.43
CA LYS A 223 -3.91 29.27 -15.31
C LYS A 223 -5.01 29.32 -14.26
N VAL A 224 -6.26 29.53 -14.65
CA VAL A 224 -7.42 29.54 -13.73
C VAL A 224 -7.63 28.18 -13.06
N LEU A 225 -7.50 27.09 -13.82
CA LEU A 225 -7.63 25.73 -13.28
C LEU A 225 -6.50 25.43 -12.29
N SER A 226 -5.26 25.76 -12.63
CA SER A 226 -4.10 25.59 -11.75
C SER A 226 -4.24 26.42 -10.47
N GLU A 227 -4.66 27.69 -10.56
CA GLU A 227 -4.91 28.54 -9.38
C GLU A 227 -6.04 27.98 -8.50
N THR A 228 -7.09 27.41 -9.10
CA THR A 228 -8.18 26.75 -8.37
C THR A 228 -7.67 25.55 -7.58
N ILE A 229 -6.86 24.70 -8.22
CA ILE A 229 -6.28 23.51 -7.60
C ILE A 229 -5.29 23.91 -6.50
N THR A 230 -4.38 24.84 -6.79
CA THR A 230 -3.35 25.29 -5.84
C THR A 230 -3.97 25.99 -4.62
N LYS A 231 -5.08 26.73 -4.78
CA LYS A 231 -5.83 27.28 -3.63
C LYS A 231 -6.41 26.21 -2.71
N GLY A 232 -6.81 25.06 -3.26
CA GLY A 232 -7.30 23.91 -2.49
C GLY A 232 -6.19 23.05 -1.86
N ALA A 233 -4.93 23.29 -2.23
CA ALA A 233 -3.77 22.53 -1.76
C ALA A 233 -2.52 23.41 -1.54
N PRO A 234 -2.64 24.52 -0.78
CA PRO A 234 -1.58 25.54 -0.71
C PRO A 234 -0.26 25.03 -0.10
N ASN A 235 -0.30 23.88 0.60
CA ASN A 235 0.84 23.32 1.31
C ASN A 235 1.21 21.91 0.85
N VAL A 236 0.70 21.48 -0.32
CA VAL A 236 1.17 20.25 -0.97
C VAL A 236 2.55 20.54 -1.57
N ARG A 237 3.57 19.94 -0.96
CA ARG A 237 4.95 20.04 -1.43
C ARG A 237 5.02 19.52 -2.87
N HIS A 238 5.75 20.23 -3.73
CA HIS A 238 5.94 19.87 -5.14
C HIS A 238 4.65 19.74 -5.98
N LEU A 239 3.54 20.35 -5.54
CA LEU A 239 2.27 20.36 -6.29
C LEU A 239 2.45 20.82 -7.74
N ASP A 240 3.27 21.83 -7.98
CA ASP A 240 3.56 22.35 -9.32
C ASP A 240 4.09 21.27 -10.28
N ARG A 241 4.87 20.31 -9.77
CA ARG A 241 5.35 19.17 -10.56
C ARG A 241 4.24 18.18 -10.88
N MET A 242 3.25 18.04 -10.00
CA MET A 242 2.13 17.10 -10.15
C MET A 242 0.97 17.69 -10.95
N LEU A 243 0.84 19.02 -11.04
CA LEU A 243 -0.24 19.71 -11.75
C LEU A 243 -0.42 19.24 -13.21
N PRO A 244 0.62 19.09 -14.06
CA PRO A 244 0.44 18.60 -15.42
C PRO A 244 -0.22 17.23 -15.48
N THR A 245 0.22 16.32 -14.58
CA THR A 245 -0.31 14.97 -14.46
C THR A 245 -1.74 14.98 -13.94
N ALA A 246 -2.04 15.78 -12.91
CA ALA A 246 -3.39 15.95 -12.37
C ALA A 246 -4.37 16.55 -13.41
N ILE A 247 -3.95 17.60 -14.13
CA ILE A 247 -4.74 18.22 -15.20
C ILE A 247 -5.02 17.21 -16.30
N LYS A 248 -4.00 16.49 -16.79
CA LYS A 248 -4.18 15.44 -17.78
C LYS A 248 -5.18 14.39 -17.26
N MET A 249 -4.87 13.78 -16.14
CA MET A 249 -5.58 12.60 -15.66
C MET A 249 -7.02 12.89 -15.23
N TRP A 250 -7.27 14.02 -14.55
CA TRP A 250 -8.54 14.27 -13.87
C TRP A 250 -9.42 15.32 -14.54
N LEU A 251 -8.86 16.14 -15.44
CA LEU A 251 -9.61 17.17 -16.18
C LEU A 251 -9.70 16.87 -17.66
N LEU A 252 -8.57 16.54 -18.30
CA LEU A 252 -8.52 16.28 -19.73
C LEU A 252 -9.03 14.89 -20.08
N ASP A 253 -8.53 13.86 -19.40
CA ASP A 253 -8.97 12.48 -19.55
C ASP A 253 -10.30 12.28 -18.79
N ARG A 254 -11.30 11.67 -19.44
CA ARG A 254 -12.64 11.43 -18.87
C ARG A 254 -13.05 9.96 -18.95
N ASN A 255 -14.05 9.59 -18.15
CA ASN A 255 -14.64 8.23 -18.18
C ASN A 255 -15.66 8.03 -19.31
N TYR A 256 -15.75 8.99 -20.22
CA TYR A 256 -16.64 9.00 -21.39
C TYR A 256 -15.95 9.67 -22.59
N ALA A 257 -16.45 9.38 -23.80
CA ALA A 257 -15.80 9.72 -25.07
C ALA A 257 -16.17 11.09 -25.68
N LEU A 258 -16.79 12.01 -24.91
CA LEU A 258 -17.23 13.30 -25.44
C LEU A 258 -16.05 14.16 -25.90
N ASN A 259 -16.29 14.97 -26.93
CA ASN A 259 -15.32 15.92 -27.45
C ASN A 259 -14.84 16.89 -26.37
N VAL A 260 -13.61 17.37 -26.56
CA VAL A 260 -12.99 18.42 -25.77
C VAL A 260 -12.49 19.51 -26.69
N LYS A 261 -12.79 20.76 -26.34
CA LYS A 261 -12.16 21.91 -26.97
C LYS A 261 -10.88 22.22 -26.22
N ILE A 262 -9.76 22.32 -26.92
CA ILE A 262 -8.51 22.79 -26.32
C ILE A 262 -7.97 23.95 -27.13
N THR A 263 -7.32 24.88 -26.45
CA THR A 263 -6.60 25.96 -27.12
C THR A 263 -5.11 25.82 -26.85
N CYS A 264 -4.30 25.81 -27.90
CA CYS A 264 -2.85 25.70 -27.80
C CYS A 264 -2.15 26.90 -28.45
N LEU A 265 -0.96 27.25 -27.95
CA LEU A 265 0.01 28.03 -28.70
C LEU A 265 0.85 27.08 -29.55
N ASP A 266 0.84 27.29 -30.87
CA ASP A 266 1.58 26.47 -31.84
C ASP A 266 3.09 26.81 -31.89
N ALA A 267 3.79 26.33 -32.91
CA ALA A 267 5.23 26.60 -33.09
C ALA A 267 5.56 28.09 -33.33
N ASP A 268 4.60 28.86 -33.85
CA ASP A 268 4.73 30.27 -34.21
C ASP A 268 4.09 31.19 -33.15
N ASP A 269 3.82 30.67 -31.95
CA ASP A 269 3.10 31.34 -30.87
C ASP A 269 1.67 31.80 -31.23
N ARG A 270 1.06 31.19 -32.25
CA ARG A 270 -0.32 31.48 -32.61
C ARG A 270 -1.26 30.63 -31.75
N LYS A 271 -2.31 31.28 -31.25
CA LYS A 271 -3.38 30.62 -30.50
C LYS A 271 -4.31 29.89 -31.49
N VAL A 272 -4.39 28.57 -31.37
CA VAL A 272 -5.20 27.70 -32.23
C VAL A 272 -6.13 26.85 -31.37
N GLU A 273 -7.43 26.89 -31.66
CA GLU A 273 -8.45 26.04 -31.03
C GLU A 273 -8.60 24.72 -31.81
N TYR A 274 -8.74 23.63 -31.07
CA TYR A 274 -9.02 22.29 -31.58
C TYR A 274 -10.26 21.73 -30.91
N ASP A 275 -11.11 21.06 -31.68
CA ASP A 275 -12.25 20.29 -31.19
C ASP A 275 -11.96 18.81 -31.41
N LEU A 276 -11.67 18.09 -30.33
CA LEU A 276 -11.08 16.75 -30.38
C LEU A 276 -11.98 15.72 -29.71
N GLU A 277 -12.26 14.62 -30.42
CA GLU A 277 -12.90 13.44 -29.83
C GLU A 277 -11.98 12.83 -28.76
N ARG A 278 -12.51 12.47 -27.59
CA ARG A 278 -11.79 11.64 -26.62
C ARG A 278 -11.92 10.17 -27.00
N LYS A 279 -10.80 9.53 -27.33
CA LYS A 279 -10.75 8.11 -27.68
C LYS A 279 -10.35 7.26 -26.48
N PRO A 280 -10.72 5.97 -26.44
CA PRO A 280 -10.22 5.05 -25.42
C PRO A 280 -8.70 5.11 -25.31
N LEU A 281 -8.19 5.29 -24.09
CA LEU A 281 -6.78 5.21 -23.77
C LEU A 281 -6.40 3.74 -23.50
N ASN A 282 -5.19 3.37 -23.90
CA ASN A 282 -4.66 2.04 -23.60
C ASN A 282 -4.22 1.99 -22.13
N GLY A 283 -4.89 1.18 -21.31
CA GLY A 283 -4.56 1.03 -19.91
C GLY A 283 -5.70 0.46 -19.07
N HIS A 284 -5.41 0.26 -17.78
CA HIS A 284 -6.40 -0.17 -16.79
C HIS A 284 -6.33 0.75 -15.57
N MET A 285 -7.49 1.05 -14.98
CA MET A 285 -7.55 1.85 -13.77
C MET A 285 -7.11 1.00 -12.58
N ILE A 286 -6.26 1.56 -11.72
CA ILE A 286 -5.83 0.90 -10.49
C ILE A 286 -6.05 1.79 -9.28
N SER A 287 -6.42 1.19 -8.14
CA SER A 287 -6.51 1.87 -6.85
C SER A 287 -5.20 1.75 -6.07
N LEU A 288 -4.62 2.87 -5.63
CA LEU A 288 -3.46 2.89 -4.73
C LEU A 288 -3.90 2.79 -3.25
N GLY A 289 -4.63 1.74 -2.90
CA GLY A 289 -5.05 1.49 -1.50
C GLY A 289 -6.29 2.26 -1.05
N GLY A 290 -7.12 2.75 -1.98
CA GLY A 290 -8.46 3.29 -1.71
C GLY A 290 -8.52 4.63 -0.96
N LEU A 291 -7.38 5.21 -0.60
CA LEU A 291 -7.29 6.54 0.02
C LEU A 291 -7.00 7.66 -0.97
N THR A 292 -6.52 7.33 -2.16
CA THR A 292 -6.30 8.27 -3.25
C THR A 292 -7.21 7.90 -4.42
N PRO A 293 -7.52 8.84 -5.33
CA PRO A 293 -8.20 8.52 -6.59
C PRO A 293 -7.48 7.39 -7.32
N ASN A 294 -8.22 6.64 -8.13
CA ASN A 294 -7.58 5.65 -8.98
C ASN A 294 -6.62 6.35 -9.97
N ILE A 295 -5.78 5.58 -10.62
CA ILE A 295 -4.88 6.08 -11.67
C ILE A 295 -4.98 5.17 -12.89
N LEU A 296 -4.88 5.74 -14.09
CA LEU A 296 -4.75 4.96 -15.31
C LEU A 296 -3.33 4.43 -15.41
N LEU A 297 -3.15 3.11 -15.38
CA LEU A 297 -1.89 2.45 -15.65
C LEU A 297 -1.63 2.47 -17.15
N GLU A 298 -0.57 3.18 -17.54
CA GLU A 298 -0.11 3.28 -18.93
C GLU A 298 1.13 2.41 -19.10
N TYR A 299 1.14 1.57 -20.14
CA TYR A 299 2.28 0.73 -20.51
C TYR A 299 2.41 0.70 -22.03
N ARG A 300 3.62 0.95 -22.53
CA ARG A 300 3.93 0.95 -23.95
C ARG A 300 5.27 0.25 -24.17
N SER A 301 5.32 -0.61 -25.18
CA SER A 301 6.55 -1.24 -25.64
C SER A 301 6.60 -1.20 -27.16
N ASP A 302 7.76 -0.83 -27.71
CA ASP A 302 8.00 -0.77 -29.15
C ASP A 302 9.37 -1.35 -29.52
N SER A 303 9.46 -1.90 -30.72
CA SER A 303 10.73 -2.17 -31.37
C SER A 303 11.14 -0.94 -32.18
N LEU A 304 12.10 -0.15 -31.71
CA LEU A 304 12.56 1.05 -32.44
C LEU A 304 13.29 0.68 -33.73
N ASN A 305 14.00 -0.45 -33.70
CA ASN A 305 14.60 -1.11 -34.86
C ASN A 305 14.89 -2.58 -34.51
N ASP A 306 15.58 -3.32 -35.40
CA ASP A 306 15.91 -4.74 -35.18
C ASP A 306 16.73 -4.99 -33.91
N ASP A 307 17.53 -4.02 -33.47
CA ASP A 307 18.48 -4.15 -32.37
C ASP A 307 18.03 -3.51 -31.05
N VAL A 308 17.09 -2.55 -31.07
CA VAL A 308 16.73 -1.73 -29.90
C VAL A 308 15.23 -1.84 -29.58
N GLY A 309 14.93 -2.29 -28.36
CA GLY A 309 13.60 -2.22 -27.76
C GLY A 309 13.41 -0.94 -26.94
N TYR A 310 12.17 -0.49 -26.81
CA TYR A 310 11.78 0.66 -26.01
C TYR A 310 10.60 0.29 -25.12
N VAL A 311 10.63 0.71 -23.85
CA VAL A 311 9.56 0.50 -22.88
C VAL A 311 9.28 1.78 -22.12
N LYS A 312 8.01 2.13 -21.96
CA LYS A 312 7.55 3.27 -21.14
C LYS A 312 6.36 2.86 -20.28
N PHE A 313 6.35 3.29 -19.03
CA PHE A 313 5.23 3.13 -18.11
C PHE A 313 5.24 4.19 -17.02
N ASN A 314 4.08 4.47 -16.43
CA ASN A 314 3.88 5.60 -15.52
C ASN A 314 3.95 5.26 -14.02
N VAL A 315 3.78 3.99 -13.62
CA VAL A 315 3.83 3.55 -12.20
C VAL A 315 4.38 2.13 -12.06
N PHE A 316 5.11 1.87 -10.99
CA PHE A 316 5.59 0.54 -10.58
C PHE A 316 4.47 -0.25 -9.89
N GLY A 317 3.65 -0.95 -10.68
CA GLY A 317 2.63 -1.90 -10.20
C GLY A 317 3.00 -3.36 -10.49
N LEU A 318 2.44 -4.31 -9.73
CA LEU A 318 2.65 -5.74 -10.00
C LEU A 318 2.02 -6.19 -11.34
N GLN A 319 0.98 -5.49 -11.81
CA GLN A 319 0.42 -5.71 -13.15
C GLN A 319 1.40 -5.27 -14.24
N VAL A 320 1.99 -4.07 -14.11
CA VAL A 320 3.02 -3.54 -15.02
C VAL A 320 4.22 -4.47 -15.07
N LEU A 321 4.64 -4.98 -13.92
CA LEU A 321 5.76 -5.91 -13.81
C LEU A 321 5.55 -7.19 -14.65
N GLY A 322 4.30 -7.70 -14.70
CA GLY A 322 3.94 -8.83 -15.57
C GLY A 322 4.11 -8.50 -17.05
N HIS A 323 3.60 -7.36 -17.51
CA HIS A 323 3.77 -6.89 -18.89
C HIS A 323 5.24 -6.65 -19.25
N PHE A 324 6.00 -6.08 -18.32
CA PHE A 324 7.43 -5.86 -18.49
C PHE A 324 8.20 -7.17 -18.63
N CYS A 325 7.87 -8.18 -17.83
CA CYS A 325 8.48 -9.50 -17.95
C CYS A 325 8.28 -10.10 -19.35
N GLU A 326 7.06 -10.06 -19.89
CA GLU A 326 6.80 -10.54 -21.26
C GLU A 326 7.55 -9.70 -22.31
N THR A 327 7.55 -8.37 -22.15
CA THR A 327 8.27 -7.46 -23.07
C THR A 327 9.78 -7.73 -23.08
N ILE A 328 10.39 -7.93 -21.92
CA ILE A 328 11.82 -8.25 -21.83
C ILE A 328 12.14 -9.62 -22.45
N ARG A 329 11.22 -10.59 -22.35
CA ARG A 329 11.35 -11.88 -23.05
C ARG A 329 11.26 -11.72 -24.56
N GLU A 330 10.32 -10.93 -25.05
CA GLU A 330 10.22 -10.58 -26.47
C GLU A 330 11.47 -9.87 -26.97
N PHE A 331 12.02 -8.97 -26.14
CA PHE A 331 13.26 -8.25 -26.42
C PHE A 331 14.53 -9.06 -26.15
N SER A 332 14.45 -10.33 -25.76
CA SER A 332 15.62 -11.14 -25.36
C SER A 332 16.74 -11.22 -26.41
N LYS A 333 16.42 -11.04 -27.70
CA LYS A 333 17.39 -11.03 -28.81
C LYS A 333 17.85 -9.63 -29.22
N LYS A 334 17.25 -8.58 -28.68
CA LYS A 334 17.65 -7.18 -28.92
C LYS A 334 19.04 -6.96 -28.31
N LYS A 335 19.85 -6.12 -28.96
CA LYS A 335 21.15 -5.70 -28.44
C LYS A 335 21.00 -4.71 -27.28
N ALA A 336 19.88 -3.99 -27.23
CA ALA A 336 19.64 -3.02 -26.19
C ALA A 336 18.15 -2.77 -25.90
N VAL A 337 17.87 -2.24 -24.71
CA VAL A 337 16.56 -1.73 -24.30
C VAL A 337 16.70 -0.33 -23.70
N ILE A 338 15.79 0.56 -24.09
CA ILE A 338 15.61 1.88 -23.50
C ILE A 338 14.36 1.84 -22.63
N ILE A 339 14.48 2.22 -21.35
CA ILE A 339 13.38 2.26 -20.38
C ILE A 339 13.11 3.72 -20.05
N ASP A 340 11.95 4.23 -20.43
CA ASP A 340 11.55 5.61 -20.16
C ASP A 340 10.72 5.68 -18.87
N LEU A 341 11.32 6.26 -17.83
CA LEU A 341 10.72 6.52 -16.52
C LEU A 341 10.38 8.00 -16.31
N ARG A 342 10.45 8.84 -17.37
CA ARG A 342 10.03 10.24 -17.30
C ARG A 342 8.54 10.36 -16.97
N GLY A 343 8.20 11.16 -15.97
CA GLY A 343 6.83 11.29 -15.47
C GLY A 343 6.33 10.11 -14.63
N ASN A 344 7.21 9.18 -14.26
CA ASN A 344 6.82 8.01 -13.48
C ASN A 344 6.71 8.35 -11.98
N LEU A 345 5.52 8.15 -11.41
CA LEU A 345 5.18 8.54 -10.03
C LEU A 345 5.73 7.58 -8.95
N GLY A 346 6.57 6.61 -9.35
CA GLY A 346 7.06 5.56 -8.47
C GLY A 346 6.04 4.45 -8.31
N GLY A 347 5.87 3.93 -7.08
CA GLY A 347 4.96 2.81 -6.81
C GLY A 347 5.56 1.80 -5.84
N LEU A 348 5.27 0.52 -6.07
CA LEU A 348 5.65 -0.55 -5.16
C LEU A 348 7.13 -0.88 -5.26
N VAL A 349 7.86 -0.72 -4.16
CA VAL A 349 9.28 -1.14 -4.05
C VAL A 349 9.45 -2.62 -4.39
N HIS A 350 8.48 -3.47 -4.02
CA HIS A 350 8.54 -4.88 -4.40
C HIS A 350 8.47 -5.08 -5.91
N ALA A 351 7.62 -4.33 -6.62
CA ALA A 351 7.58 -4.39 -8.07
C ALA A 351 8.93 -3.96 -8.65
N ALA A 352 9.47 -2.82 -8.19
CA ALA A 352 10.76 -2.28 -8.61
C ALA A 352 11.92 -3.28 -8.50
N ARG A 353 12.01 -4.06 -7.42
CA ARG A 353 13.01 -5.13 -7.27
C ARG A 353 12.91 -6.21 -8.36
N GLY A 354 11.68 -6.54 -8.78
CA GLY A 354 11.41 -7.44 -9.90
C GLY A 354 11.88 -6.86 -11.24
N PHE A 355 11.62 -5.57 -11.49
CA PHE A 355 12.10 -4.88 -12.70
C PHE A 355 13.63 -4.93 -12.79
N SER A 356 14.32 -4.49 -11.73
CA SER A 356 15.79 -4.53 -11.68
C SER A 356 16.33 -5.95 -11.84
N GLY A 357 15.72 -6.95 -11.18
CA GLY A 357 16.16 -8.35 -11.27
C GLY A 357 16.11 -8.96 -12.67
N MET A 358 15.20 -8.49 -13.54
CA MET A 358 15.16 -8.89 -14.96
C MET A 358 16.20 -8.20 -15.83
N LEU A 359 16.80 -7.11 -15.36
CA LEU A 359 17.82 -6.37 -16.08
C LEU A 359 19.21 -6.79 -15.64
N GLU A 360 19.42 -6.93 -14.33
CA GLU A 360 20.69 -7.29 -13.71
C GLU A 360 21.15 -8.71 -14.11
N PRO A 361 22.47 -8.96 -14.24
CA PRO A 361 22.99 -10.28 -14.62
C PRO A 361 22.90 -11.30 -13.46
N GLY A 362 22.67 -10.83 -12.24
CA GLY A 362 22.71 -11.58 -10.98
C GLY A 362 21.80 -10.97 -9.92
N PRO A 363 21.55 -11.66 -8.81
CA PRO A 363 21.05 -11.00 -7.61
C PRO A 363 22.09 -9.98 -7.17
N VAL A 364 21.66 -8.72 -7.05
CA VAL A 364 22.50 -7.61 -6.59
C VAL A 364 21.75 -6.85 -5.51
N LEU A 365 22.50 -6.09 -4.70
CA LEU A 365 21.92 -5.26 -3.66
C LEU A 365 21.08 -4.15 -4.32
N PHE A 366 19.77 -4.18 -4.10
CA PHE A 366 18.84 -3.13 -4.52
C PHE A 366 18.95 -1.91 -3.60
N GLY A 367 19.16 -2.15 -2.30
CA GLY A 367 19.39 -1.10 -1.31
C GLY A 367 19.32 -1.63 0.11
N THR A 368 19.57 -0.78 1.09
CA THR A 368 19.38 -1.11 2.51
C THR A 368 18.17 -0.38 3.05
N SER A 369 17.11 -1.12 3.42
CA SER A 369 15.95 -0.56 4.09
C SER A 369 16.26 -0.33 5.56
N VAL A 370 15.95 0.88 6.02
CA VAL A 370 16.03 1.29 7.41
C VAL A 370 14.61 1.62 7.87
N ALA A 371 14.01 0.67 8.56
CA ALA A 371 12.75 0.85 9.28
C ALA A 371 13.02 1.01 10.77
N ARG A 372 12.00 1.33 11.56
CA ARG A 372 12.14 1.50 13.00
C ARG A 372 12.70 0.24 13.66
N GLY A 373 13.90 0.36 14.23
CA GLY A 373 14.58 -0.73 14.94
C GLY A 373 15.07 -1.87 14.05
N VAL A 374 14.91 -1.78 12.72
CA VAL A 374 15.24 -2.86 11.78
C VAL A 374 15.98 -2.29 10.58
N ARG A 375 17.15 -2.88 10.28
CA ARG A 375 17.93 -2.60 9.08
C ARG A 375 18.09 -3.88 8.28
N THR A 376 17.69 -3.84 7.01
CA THR A 376 17.67 -5.03 6.15
C THR A 376 18.25 -4.69 4.79
N GLU A 377 19.28 -5.43 4.37
CA GLU A 377 19.73 -5.42 2.98
C GLU A 377 18.66 -6.10 2.12
N ILE A 378 18.31 -5.46 1.00
CA ILE A 378 17.27 -5.91 0.09
C ILE A 378 17.94 -6.15 -1.27
N ASP A 379 17.85 -7.37 -1.77
CA ASP A 379 18.38 -7.75 -3.08
C ASP A 379 17.32 -7.64 -4.18
N THR A 380 17.75 -7.57 -5.44
CA THR A 380 16.88 -7.74 -6.61
C THR A 380 16.26 -9.15 -6.66
N ASP A 381 15.12 -9.29 -7.33
CA ASP A 381 14.46 -10.59 -7.44
C ASP A 381 15.04 -11.42 -8.61
N ASP A 382 15.62 -12.58 -8.31
CA ASP A 382 16.44 -13.37 -9.26
C ASP A 382 15.66 -14.46 -10.05
N LYS A 383 14.32 -14.37 -10.10
CA LYS A 383 13.48 -15.48 -10.57
C LYS A 383 13.32 -15.58 -12.09
N ALA A 384 13.42 -14.45 -12.80
CA ALA A 384 13.11 -14.37 -14.23
C ALA A 384 14.34 -14.42 -15.14
N LYS A 385 14.13 -14.72 -16.44
CA LYS A 385 15.16 -14.54 -17.48
C LYS A 385 15.63 -13.10 -17.53
N LYS A 386 16.95 -12.95 -17.58
CA LYS A 386 17.61 -11.65 -17.58
C LYS A 386 17.89 -11.15 -18.98
N PHE A 387 17.66 -9.85 -19.19
CA PHE A 387 18.08 -9.17 -20.40
C PHE A 387 19.60 -9.01 -20.41
N LYS A 388 20.25 -9.54 -21.45
CA LYS A 388 21.72 -9.52 -21.57
C LYS A 388 22.27 -8.31 -22.33
N GLY A 389 21.41 -7.58 -23.02
CA GLY A 389 21.81 -6.41 -23.82
C GLY A 389 22.06 -5.16 -22.98
N ARG A 390 22.43 -4.08 -23.67
CA ARG A 390 22.67 -2.75 -23.07
C ARG A 390 21.36 -2.15 -22.55
N VAL A 391 21.41 -1.50 -21.40
CA VAL A 391 20.24 -0.80 -20.83
C VAL A 391 20.54 0.69 -20.74
N ILE A 392 19.58 1.50 -21.17
CA ILE A 392 19.54 2.95 -20.94
C ILE A 392 18.23 3.27 -20.23
N VAL A 393 18.26 4.16 -19.24
CA VAL A 393 17.07 4.65 -18.55
C VAL A 393 16.92 6.15 -18.78
N LEU A 394 15.73 6.59 -19.20
CA LEU A 394 15.41 8.01 -19.33
C LEU A 394 14.66 8.49 -18.09
N VAL A 395 15.07 9.63 -17.53
CA VAL A 395 14.50 10.21 -16.30
C VAL A 395 14.29 11.71 -16.42
N ASP A 396 13.33 12.24 -15.67
CA ASP A 396 13.06 13.67 -15.52
C ASP A 396 12.78 14.03 -14.05
N ASP A 397 12.47 15.30 -13.78
CA ASP A 397 12.17 15.81 -12.45
C ASP A 397 10.81 15.35 -11.89
N GLN A 398 10.04 14.59 -12.67
CA GLN A 398 8.83 13.89 -12.25
C GLN A 398 9.06 12.40 -12.01
N SER A 399 10.21 11.84 -12.38
CA SER A 399 10.61 10.49 -11.95
C SER A 399 10.82 10.50 -10.44
N MET A 400 9.96 9.79 -9.69
CA MET A 400 9.97 9.82 -8.22
C MET A 400 9.88 8.44 -7.58
N SER A 401 10.25 8.35 -6.31
CA SER A 401 10.09 7.16 -5.47
C SER A 401 10.69 5.90 -6.10
N ALA A 402 9.91 4.84 -6.32
CA ALA A 402 10.41 3.59 -6.92
C ALA A 402 11.16 3.79 -8.25
N ALA A 403 10.82 4.81 -9.05
CA ALA A 403 11.55 5.15 -10.28
C ALA A 403 12.98 5.61 -9.98
N GLU A 404 13.16 6.39 -8.91
CA GLU A 404 14.48 6.84 -8.45
C GLU A 404 15.28 5.67 -7.90
N LEU A 405 14.64 4.76 -7.16
CA LEU A 405 15.31 3.59 -6.60
C LEU A 405 15.84 2.65 -7.69
N VAL A 406 15.04 2.35 -8.72
CA VAL A 406 15.49 1.56 -9.88
C VAL A 406 16.60 2.28 -10.64
N SER A 407 16.46 3.59 -10.88
CA SER A 407 17.48 4.36 -11.58
C SER A 407 18.80 4.41 -10.80
N ALA A 408 18.72 4.61 -9.49
CA ALA A 408 19.88 4.63 -8.60
C ALA A 408 20.59 3.27 -8.55
N GLU A 409 19.82 2.18 -8.46
CA GLU A 409 20.32 0.81 -8.37
C GLU A 409 21.04 0.40 -9.67
N LEU A 410 20.38 0.55 -10.82
CA LEU A 410 20.97 0.21 -12.11
C LEU A 410 22.21 1.07 -12.41
N GLN A 411 22.24 2.32 -11.96
CA GLN A 411 23.41 3.19 -12.08
C GLN A 411 24.56 2.75 -11.15
N ASP A 412 24.26 2.44 -9.89
CA ASP A 412 25.23 2.01 -8.88
C ASP A 412 25.86 0.65 -9.17
N ASN A 413 25.12 -0.21 -9.85
CA ASN A 413 25.59 -1.51 -10.30
C ASN A 413 26.27 -1.46 -11.67
N ALA A 414 26.37 -0.25 -12.27
CA ALA A 414 26.91 -0.02 -13.61
C ALA A 414 26.19 -0.84 -14.69
N ARG A 415 24.89 -1.06 -14.49
CA ARG A 415 24.05 -1.85 -15.38
C ARG A 415 23.42 -1.01 -16.48
N ALA A 416 23.11 0.25 -16.19
CA ALA A 416 22.49 1.16 -17.13
C ALA A 416 23.17 2.53 -17.14
N VAL A 417 23.07 3.21 -18.29
CA VAL A 417 23.37 4.64 -18.40
C VAL A 417 22.06 5.42 -18.21
N ILE A 418 22.06 6.39 -17.30
CA ILE A 418 20.92 7.24 -16.99
C ILE A 418 21.01 8.54 -17.78
N ILE A 419 19.97 8.90 -18.53
CA ILE A 419 19.94 10.09 -19.39
C ILE A 419 18.73 10.96 -19.05
N GLY A 420 18.90 12.28 -19.01
CA GLY A 420 17.79 13.22 -18.86
C GLY A 420 18.05 14.30 -17.81
N GLN A 421 17.10 14.51 -16.89
CA GLN A 421 17.21 15.49 -15.81
C GLN A 421 17.29 14.81 -14.45
N ARG A 422 17.77 15.53 -13.43
CA ARG A 422 17.76 15.04 -12.05
C ARG A 422 16.32 14.70 -11.63
N THR A 423 16.17 13.56 -10.96
CA THR A 423 14.89 13.07 -10.45
C THR A 423 14.36 13.87 -9.25
N ALA A 424 13.15 13.55 -8.79
CA ALA A 424 12.39 14.38 -7.84
C ALA A 424 13.07 14.57 -6.46
N GLY A 425 13.84 13.59 -5.99
CA GLY A 425 14.41 13.54 -4.66
C GLY A 425 13.41 13.16 -3.58
N GLU A 426 12.42 12.34 -3.92
CA GLU A 426 11.33 11.92 -3.05
C GLU A 426 11.29 10.39 -3.05
N ALA A 427 12.02 9.75 -2.13
CA ALA A 427 12.29 8.30 -2.22
C ALA A 427 12.07 7.50 -0.94
N LEU A 428 11.30 8.03 0.02
CA LEU A 428 11.01 7.32 1.26
C LEU A 428 9.79 6.38 1.08
N PRO A 429 9.91 5.08 1.37
CA PRO A 429 8.75 4.21 1.47
C PRO A 429 7.74 4.76 2.49
N ALA A 430 6.53 5.03 2.01
CA ALA A 430 5.49 5.72 2.78
C ALA A 430 4.19 4.94 2.80
N MET A 431 3.37 5.28 3.78
CA MET A 431 1.99 4.83 3.92
C MET A 431 1.08 6.05 3.95
N SER A 432 -0.21 5.83 3.69
CA SER A 432 -1.22 6.88 3.76
C SER A 432 -2.32 6.50 4.75
N MET A 433 -2.90 7.51 5.39
CA MET A 433 -4.06 7.38 6.26
C MET A 433 -5.05 8.52 6.03
N LYS A 434 -6.34 8.24 6.21
CA LYS A 434 -7.37 9.28 6.28
C LYS A 434 -7.39 9.87 7.69
N LEU A 435 -7.28 11.19 7.79
CA LEU A 435 -7.43 11.94 9.02
C LEU A 435 -8.92 12.13 9.33
N ALA A 436 -9.24 12.44 10.59
CA ALA A 436 -10.62 12.71 11.02
C ALA A 436 -11.27 13.89 10.26
N THR A 437 -10.47 14.82 9.72
CA THR A 437 -10.90 15.93 8.86
C THR A 437 -11.27 15.51 7.44
N GLY A 438 -11.04 14.24 7.08
CA GLY A 438 -11.20 13.74 5.72
C GLY A 438 -9.96 13.89 4.83
N SER A 439 -9.00 14.73 5.22
CA SER A 439 -7.71 14.87 4.53
C SER A 439 -6.91 13.56 4.54
N VAL A 440 -6.07 13.35 3.53
CA VAL A 440 -5.25 12.15 3.40
C VAL A 440 -3.80 12.50 3.69
N MET A 441 -3.27 11.97 4.78
CA MET A 441 -1.89 12.17 5.18
C MET A 441 -1.04 10.99 4.71
N SER A 442 0.05 11.29 4.01
CA SER A 442 1.14 10.35 3.77
C SER A 442 2.25 10.55 4.80
N TYR A 443 2.89 9.46 5.21
CA TYR A 443 3.97 9.46 6.17
C TYR A 443 5.01 8.36 5.85
N PRO A 444 6.32 8.65 5.93
CA PRO A 444 7.37 7.67 5.69
C PRO A 444 7.52 6.69 6.85
N VAL A 445 7.68 5.41 6.52
CA VAL A 445 7.85 4.30 7.48
C VAL A 445 9.22 3.62 7.36
N ALA A 446 9.97 3.94 6.31
CA ALA A 446 11.34 3.50 6.11
C ALA A 446 12.14 4.54 5.31
N ASP A 447 13.45 4.36 5.30
CA ASP A 447 14.38 4.97 4.35
C ASP A 447 15.03 3.86 3.52
N LEU A 448 15.40 4.15 2.28
CA LEU A 448 16.19 3.24 1.44
C LEU A 448 17.54 3.87 1.13
N LEU A 449 18.58 3.27 1.70
CA LEU A 449 19.95 3.71 1.51
C LEU A 449 20.58 3.00 0.30
N ARG A 450 21.27 3.79 -0.52
CA ARG A 450 22.20 3.29 -1.53
C ARG A 450 23.36 2.54 -0.84
N PRO A 451 24.14 1.72 -1.56
CA PRO A 451 25.17 0.87 -0.94
C PRO A 451 26.26 1.64 -0.16
N GLU A 452 26.46 2.94 -0.42
CA GLU A 452 27.34 3.84 0.34
C GLU A 452 26.75 4.29 1.69
N GLY A 453 25.53 3.83 2.05
CA GLY A 453 24.80 4.30 3.24
C GLY A 453 24.10 5.64 3.03
N VAL A 454 23.97 6.06 1.78
CA VAL A 454 23.51 7.37 1.33
C VAL A 454 22.04 7.25 0.91
N SER A 455 21.11 7.92 1.60
CA SER A 455 19.69 7.97 1.19
C SER A 455 19.48 8.64 -0.18
N VAL A 456 18.55 8.13 -0.99
CA VAL A 456 18.11 8.80 -2.23
C VAL A 456 17.26 10.05 -1.92
N GLU A 457 16.65 10.08 -0.74
CA GLU A 457 15.82 11.18 -0.26
C GLU A 457 16.51 12.54 -0.32
N ALA A 458 15.77 13.57 -0.73
CA ALA A 458 16.17 14.96 -0.91
C ALA A 458 17.30 15.21 -1.93
N ARG A 459 17.91 14.15 -2.49
CA ARG A 459 18.99 14.24 -3.48
C ARG A 459 18.52 13.88 -4.88
N GLY A 460 17.74 12.81 -4.97
CA GLY A 460 17.41 12.15 -6.23
C GLY A 460 18.62 11.49 -6.89
N VAL A 461 18.49 11.23 -8.18
CA VAL A 461 19.48 10.58 -9.04
C VAL A 461 19.90 11.59 -10.09
N ASP A 462 21.19 11.91 -10.11
CA ASP A 462 21.79 12.68 -11.19
C ASP A 462 21.99 11.78 -12.42
N PRO A 463 21.57 12.23 -13.62
CA PRO A 463 21.80 11.47 -14.84
C PRO A 463 23.30 11.41 -15.16
N ASP A 464 23.75 10.32 -15.77
CA ASP A 464 25.10 10.19 -16.32
C ASP A 464 25.32 11.20 -17.44
N ILE A 465 24.29 11.38 -18.27
CA ILE A 465 24.27 12.35 -19.36
C ILE A 465 23.06 13.27 -19.18
N ALA A 466 23.33 14.49 -18.74
CA ALA A 466 22.29 15.49 -18.56
C ALA A 466 21.76 15.99 -19.91
N VAL A 467 20.44 15.90 -20.09
CA VAL A 467 19.71 16.43 -21.24
C VAL A 467 18.51 17.19 -20.70
N ARG A 468 18.52 18.52 -20.86
CA ARG A 468 17.36 19.36 -20.55
C ARG A 468 16.48 19.47 -21.79
N ILE A 469 15.18 19.25 -21.63
CA ILE A 469 14.20 19.44 -22.70
C ILE A 469 13.81 20.93 -22.73
N THR A 470 13.95 21.57 -23.88
CA THR A 470 13.41 22.91 -24.12
C THR A 470 12.25 22.85 -25.12
N ARG A 471 11.43 23.91 -25.14
CA ARG A 471 10.39 24.06 -26.18
C ARG A 471 10.97 23.97 -27.58
N LYS A 472 12.14 24.58 -27.81
CA LYS A 472 12.82 24.57 -29.09
C LYS A 472 13.13 23.13 -29.51
N ASP A 473 13.64 22.30 -28.60
CA ASP A 473 13.96 20.90 -28.90
C ASP A 473 12.71 20.13 -29.31
N LEU A 474 11.61 20.30 -28.55
CA LEU A 474 10.33 19.65 -28.85
C LEU A 474 9.72 20.09 -30.19
N LEU A 475 9.91 21.35 -30.59
CA LEU A 475 9.42 21.88 -31.87
C LEU A 475 10.30 21.49 -33.07
N SER A 476 11.61 21.31 -32.86
CA SER A 476 12.59 21.24 -33.94
C SER A 476 13.01 19.83 -34.36
N GLY A 477 12.61 18.79 -33.63
CA GLY A 477 13.03 17.44 -33.99
C GLY A 477 12.63 16.33 -33.02
N PRO A 478 13.31 15.18 -33.08
CA PRO A 478 13.01 14.05 -32.21
C PRO A 478 13.34 14.38 -30.75
N ASP A 479 12.65 13.70 -29.84
CA ASP A 479 12.89 13.77 -28.40
C ASP A 479 14.41 13.73 -28.08
N PRO A 480 14.98 14.78 -27.46
CA PRO A 480 16.42 14.90 -27.33
C PRO A 480 17.04 13.83 -26.43
N ALA A 481 16.32 13.37 -25.39
CA ALA A 481 16.83 12.33 -24.50
C ALA A 481 16.83 10.97 -25.21
N LEU A 482 15.75 10.66 -25.95
CA LEU A 482 15.67 9.44 -26.75
C LEU A 482 16.68 9.45 -27.91
N ALA A 483 16.84 10.58 -28.59
CA ALA A 483 17.85 10.75 -29.64
C ALA A 483 19.26 10.53 -29.08
N LYS A 484 19.57 11.10 -27.91
CA LYS A 484 20.86 10.89 -27.25
C LYS A 484 21.06 9.43 -26.86
N ALA A 485 20.03 8.75 -26.36
CA ALA A 485 20.09 7.32 -26.08
C ALA A 485 20.44 6.52 -27.33
N LEU A 486 19.73 6.75 -28.44
CA LEU A 486 19.97 6.07 -29.73
C LEU A 486 21.36 6.37 -30.31
N GLU A 487 21.85 7.61 -30.13
CA GLU A 487 23.19 8.03 -30.55
C GLU A 487 24.26 7.20 -29.83
N ILE A 488 24.17 7.06 -28.49
CA ILE A 488 25.28 6.47 -27.71
C ILE A 488 25.22 4.95 -27.62
N ILE A 489 24.03 4.33 -27.70
CA ILE A 489 23.80 2.91 -27.34
C ILE A 489 24.66 1.93 -28.14
N GLY A 490 25.13 2.33 -29.33
CA GLY A 490 25.99 1.56 -30.23
C GLY A 490 27.48 1.92 -30.17
N THR A 491 27.88 2.89 -29.35
CA THR A 491 29.18 3.58 -29.44
C THR A 491 30.05 3.35 -28.20
N ASP A 492 31.30 3.79 -28.28
CA ASP A 492 32.25 3.77 -27.16
C ASP A 492 31.79 4.67 -26.00
N VAL A 493 31.02 5.73 -26.27
CA VAL A 493 30.47 6.62 -25.23
C VAL A 493 29.64 5.85 -24.19
N TYR A 494 28.84 4.88 -24.63
CA TYR A 494 28.10 4.02 -23.70
C TYR A 494 29.05 3.19 -22.83
N GLN A 495 30.11 2.63 -23.44
CA GLN A 495 31.09 1.82 -22.72
C GLN A 495 31.88 2.67 -21.71
N GLU A 496 32.21 3.91 -22.07
CA GLU A 496 32.91 4.86 -21.20
C GLU A 496 32.10 5.20 -19.94
N GLU A 497 30.79 5.49 -20.07
CA GLU A 497 29.94 5.77 -18.91
C GLU A 497 29.77 4.53 -18.01
N ILE A 498 29.60 3.34 -18.60
CA ILE A 498 29.55 2.08 -17.83
C ILE A 498 30.89 1.83 -17.11
N ALA A 499 32.03 1.99 -17.78
CA ALA A 499 33.35 1.79 -17.19
C ALA A 499 33.63 2.77 -16.03
N LYS A 500 33.19 4.03 -16.17
CA LYS A 500 33.24 5.03 -15.10
C LYS A 500 32.43 4.61 -13.87
N ARG A 501 31.25 4.01 -14.08
CA ARG A 501 30.41 3.49 -12.99
C ARG A 501 30.96 2.22 -12.35
N GLU A 502 31.50 1.29 -13.14
CA GLU A 502 32.20 0.11 -12.60
C GLU A 502 33.39 0.54 -11.74
N ALA A 503 34.22 1.49 -12.19
CA ALA A 503 35.33 2.01 -11.40
C ALA A 503 34.87 2.66 -10.08
N ALA A 504 33.73 3.37 -10.09
CA ALA A 504 33.15 3.95 -8.87
C ALA A 504 32.65 2.84 -7.91
N LYS A 505 31.98 1.82 -8.43
CA LYS A 505 31.50 0.65 -7.68
C LYS A 505 32.64 -0.14 -7.06
N GLU A 506 33.74 -0.38 -7.78
CA GLU A 506 34.94 -1.05 -7.25
C GLU A 506 35.57 -0.25 -6.11
N ARG A 507 35.72 1.08 -6.26
CA ARG A 507 36.23 1.95 -5.20
C ARG A 507 35.35 1.87 -3.95
N ARG A 508 34.03 1.85 -4.12
CA ARG A 508 33.07 1.69 -3.02
C ARG A 508 33.20 0.36 -2.32
N LEU A 509 33.26 -0.74 -3.07
CA LEU A 509 33.44 -2.09 -2.52
C LEU A 509 34.76 -2.20 -1.74
N ALA A 510 35.84 -1.61 -2.25
CA ALA A 510 37.11 -1.52 -1.56
C ALA A 510 37.02 -0.69 -0.27
N ALA A 511 36.32 0.45 -0.28
CA ALA A 511 36.09 1.27 0.91
C ALA A 511 35.29 0.53 1.98
N LYS A 512 34.19 -0.15 1.61
CA LYS A 512 33.37 -0.96 2.54
C LYS A 512 34.19 -2.11 3.16
N LYS A 513 35.06 -2.74 2.37
CA LYS A 513 35.98 -3.78 2.86
C LYS A 513 36.99 -3.21 3.85
N ALA A 514 37.61 -2.07 3.52
CA ALA A 514 38.56 -1.41 4.42
C ALA A 514 37.92 -0.98 5.75
N GLU A 515 36.66 -0.52 5.73
CA GLU A 515 35.90 -0.20 6.94
C GLU A 515 35.59 -1.46 7.78
N ALA A 516 35.23 -2.57 7.13
CA ALA A 516 35.01 -3.85 7.82
C ALA A 516 36.29 -4.44 8.44
N ASP A 517 37.45 -4.15 7.85
CA ASP A 517 38.76 -4.56 8.35
C ASP A 517 39.26 -3.67 9.51
N LEU A 518 38.59 -2.54 9.82
CA LEU A 518 38.87 -1.77 11.02
C LEU A 518 38.43 -2.56 12.26
N PRO A 519 39.21 -2.53 13.36
CA PRO A 519 38.77 -3.11 14.61
C PRO A 519 37.43 -2.47 15.02
N PRO A 520 36.46 -3.27 15.51
CA PRO A 520 35.16 -2.74 15.90
C PRO A 520 35.36 -1.58 16.88
N PRO A 521 34.58 -0.49 16.76
CA PRO A 521 34.72 0.63 17.66
C PRO A 521 34.61 0.12 19.10
N PRO A 522 35.45 0.61 20.03
CA PRO A 522 35.36 0.22 21.42
C PRO A 522 33.91 0.42 21.87
N PRO A 523 33.31 -0.55 22.59
CA PRO A 523 31.92 -0.46 23.00
C PRO A 523 31.73 0.90 23.68
N LYS A 524 30.83 1.73 23.13
CA LYS A 524 30.50 3.02 23.74
C LYS A 524 30.11 2.73 25.18
N ALA A 525 30.90 3.25 26.12
CA ALA A 525 30.56 3.20 27.53
C ALA A 525 29.20 3.88 27.69
N ILE A 526 28.19 3.09 28.00
CA ILE A 526 26.91 3.59 28.48
C ILE A 526 27.25 4.27 29.81
N SER A 527 27.34 5.60 29.79
CA SER A 527 27.45 6.40 31.01
C SER A 527 26.20 6.10 31.85
N GLY A 528 26.43 5.51 33.01
CA GLY A 528 25.41 4.82 33.78
C GLY A 528 24.27 5.71 34.28
N THR A 529 23.09 5.11 34.31
CA THR A 529 22.15 5.29 35.42
C THR A 529 22.09 3.97 36.19
N ASN A 530 22.49 4.06 37.46
CA ASN A 530 22.68 3.00 38.45
C ASN A 530 21.76 1.76 38.33
N PHE A 531 22.36 0.59 38.14
CA PHE A 531 21.83 -0.66 38.67
C PHE A 531 22.87 -1.30 39.59
N GLY A 532 22.49 -1.40 40.87
CA GLY A 532 23.27 -2.03 41.91
C GLY A 532 23.49 -3.52 41.64
N THR A 533 24.71 -3.93 41.93
CA THR A 533 25.28 -5.27 41.79
C THR A 533 24.52 -6.33 42.60
N GLY A 534 24.17 -7.43 41.95
CA GLY A 534 23.80 -8.69 42.58
C GLY A 534 24.36 -9.85 41.77
N SER A 535 25.48 -10.40 42.23
CA SER A 535 26.20 -11.54 41.66
C SER A 535 25.37 -12.83 41.62
N GLY A 536 25.37 -13.52 40.48
CA GLY A 536 24.88 -14.90 40.34
C GLY A 536 25.35 -15.53 39.04
N LYS A 537 26.14 -16.60 39.14
CA LYS A 537 26.73 -17.37 38.03
C LYS A 537 25.68 -18.19 37.24
N PRO A 538 26.04 -18.68 36.04
CA PRO A 538 25.14 -19.31 35.07
C PRO A 538 24.92 -20.81 35.33
N ASN A 539 23.88 -21.35 34.69
CA ASN A 539 23.30 -22.71 34.76
C ASN A 539 22.22 -22.89 35.85
N ASP A 540 20.95 -22.74 35.42
CA ASP A 540 19.90 -23.76 35.59
C ASP A 540 18.54 -23.21 35.11
N LEU A 541 18.23 -23.44 33.83
CA LEU A 541 16.84 -23.50 33.35
C LEU A 541 16.67 -24.73 32.45
N ALA A 542 17.17 -25.86 32.94
CA ALA A 542 16.52 -27.13 32.70
C ALA A 542 15.55 -27.37 33.87
N ARG A 543 14.31 -27.73 33.54
CA ARG A 543 13.30 -28.30 34.45
C ARG A 543 12.53 -27.29 35.33
N ALA A 544 11.76 -26.42 34.68
CA ALA A 544 10.43 -26.11 35.23
C ALA A 544 9.59 -27.40 35.12
N THR A 545 9.26 -28.00 36.25
CA THR A 545 8.34 -29.13 36.34
C THR A 545 7.06 -28.79 35.59
N ARG A 546 6.74 -29.59 34.55
CA ARG A 546 5.40 -29.69 33.98
C ARG A 546 4.38 -29.66 35.14
N PRO A 547 3.35 -28.81 35.10
CA PRO A 547 2.19 -29.03 35.94
C PRO A 547 1.75 -30.47 35.71
N LYS A 548 1.52 -31.22 36.79
CA LYS A 548 0.85 -32.53 36.68
C LYS A 548 -0.40 -32.30 35.85
N ALA A 549 -0.55 -33.07 34.77
CA ALA A 549 -1.80 -33.15 34.04
C ALA A 549 -2.92 -33.40 35.06
N GLU A 550 -3.79 -32.40 35.25
CA GLU A 550 -5.07 -32.64 35.89
C GLU A 550 -5.81 -33.67 35.04
N LYS A 551 -6.56 -34.55 35.72
CA LYS A 551 -7.36 -35.56 35.06
C LYS A 551 -8.26 -34.91 34.01
N PRO A 552 -8.55 -35.57 32.88
CA PRO A 552 -9.45 -35.04 31.86
C PRO A 552 -10.80 -34.75 32.51
N SER A 553 -11.06 -33.46 32.74
CA SER A 553 -12.38 -32.96 33.10
C SER A 553 -12.99 -32.47 31.80
N LYS A 554 -14.04 -33.15 31.35
CA LYS A 554 -14.94 -32.59 30.36
C LYS A 554 -16.08 -31.94 31.13
N ASP A 555 -15.98 -30.64 31.34
CA ASP A 555 -17.03 -29.86 31.96
C ASP A 555 -18.33 -30.03 31.16
N GLN A 556 -19.36 -30.61 31.79
CA GLN A 556 -20.62 -30.94 31.16
C GLN A 556 -21.31 -29.70 30.54
N LYS A 557 -21.14 -28.52 31.17
CA LYS A 557 -21.72 -27.28 30.66
C LYS A 557 -20.99 -26.81 29.41
N ALA A 558 -19.66 -26.93 29.37
CA ALA A 558 -18.88 -26.62 28.18
C ALA A 558 -19.24 -27.55 27.01
N GLU A 559 -19.40 -28.86 27.27
CA GLU A 559 -19.84 -29.83 26.26
C GLU A 559 -21.24 -29.53 25.73
N GLU A 560 -22.18 -29.21 26.61
CA GLU A 560 -23.55 -28.86 26.22
C GLU A 560 -23.59 -27.61 25.35
N LEU A 561 -22.85 -26.57 25.73
CA LEU A 561 -22.74 -25.33 24.97
C LEU A 561 -22.15 -25.55 23.58
N LEU A 562 -21.06 -26.32 23.46
CA LEU A 562 -20.47 -26.64 22.16
C LEU A 562 -21.37 -27.53 21.30
N SER A 563 -22.05 -28.51 21.91
CA SER A 563 -23.00 -29.37 21.21
C SER A 563 -24.20 -28.58 20.67
N ASN A 564 -24.72 -27.63 21.45
CA ASN A 564 -25.80 -26.76 21.01
C ASN A 564 -25.34 -25.81 19.90
N ALA A 565 -24.14 -25.22 20.02
CA ALA A 565 -23.54 -24.42 18.96
C ALA A 565 -23.36 -25.24 17.67
N ALA A 566 -22.89 -26.48 17.76
CA ALA A 566 -22.74 -27.39 16.62
C ALA A 566 -24.08 -27.71 15.94
N LYS A 567 -25.16 -27.90 16.71
CA LYS A 567 -26.52 -28.09 16.15
C LYS A 567 -27.03 -26.84 15.43
N LEU A 568 -26.75 -25.65 15.97
CA LEU A 568 -27.16 -24.38 15.37
C LEU A 568 -26.41 -24.10 14.06
N VAL A 569 -25.09 -24.29 14.06
CA VAL A 569 -24.23 -24.14 12.88
C VAL A 569 -24.56 -25.20 11.83
N GLY A 570 -24.89 -26.41 12.27
CA GLY A 570 -25.06 -27.59 11.43
C GLY A 570 -23.75 -28.37 11.29
N ASP A 571 -23.88 -29.63 10.86
CA ASP A 571 -22.74 -30.53 10.70
C ASP A 571 -21.92 -30.19 9.46
N LEU A 572 -20.96 -29.27 9.64
CA LEU A 572 -20.08 -28.78 8.59
C LEU A 572 -19.25 -29.89 7.92
N SER A 573 -19.10 -31.07 8.53
CA SER A 573 -18.44 -32.22 7.90
C SER A 573 -19.22 -32.78 6.71
N LYS A 574 -20.53 -32.49 6.62
CA LYS A 574 -21.38 -32.89 5.48
C LYS A 574 -21.20 -32.00 4.26
N ILE A 575 -20.56 -30.85 4.40
CA ILE A 575 -20.27 -29.96 3.28
C ILE A 575 -19.06 -30.53 2.52
N LYS A 576 -19.34 -31.31 1.48
CA LYS A 576 -18.29 -31.92 0.65
C LYS A 576 -17.60 -30.89 -0.24
N THR A 577 -18.39 -30.13 -1.00
CA THR A 577 -17.87 -29.07 -1.88
C THR A 577 -18.55 -27.76 -1.55
N TYR A 578 -17.78 -26.69 -1.53
CA TYR A 578 -18.32 -25.34 -1.39
C TYR A 578 -17.37 -24.28 -1.92
N SER A 579 -17.95 -23.13 -2.24
CA SER A 579 -17.22 -21.92 -2.56
C SER A 579 -17.88 -20.73 -1.89
N PHE A 580 -17.10 -19.68 -1.71
CA PHE A 580 -17.64 -18.39 -1.33
C PHE A 580 -16.87 -17.27 -2.00
N GLU A 581 -17.58 -16.17 -2.22
CA GLU A 581 -17.03 -14.94 -2.77
C GLU A 581 -17.29 -13.79 -1.81
N GLY A 582 -16.41 -12.80 -1.83
CA GLY A 582 -16.54 -11.66 -0.95
C GLY A 582 -15.42 -10.64 -1.12
N THR A 583 -15.24 -9.84 -0.09
CA THR A 583 -14.18 -8.84 0.03
C THR A 583 -13.28 -9.21 1.18
N LEU A 584 -11.97 -9.27 0.94
CA LEU A 584 -10.95 -9.31 1.97
C LEU A 584 -10.45 -7.88 2.20
N LEU A 585 -10.53 -7.41 3.44
CA LEU A 585 -9.93 -6.18 3.92
C LEU A 585 -8.61 -6.53 4.62
N LEU A 586 -7.51 -6.00 4.10
CA LEU A 586 -6.17 -6.17 4.67
C LEU A 586 -5.68 -4.83 5.20
N THR A 587 -5.60 -4.70 6.51
CA THR A 587 -5.23 -3.47 7.21
C THR A 587 -3.76 -3.49 7.56
N PHE A 588 -2.99 -2.58 6.95
CA PHE A 588 -1.63 -2.24 7.38
C PHE A 588 -1.59 -0.78 7.80
N GLY A 589 -0.97 -0.48 8.94
CA GLY A 589 -0.84 0.92 9.42
C GLY A 589 -2.18 1.64 9.62
N GLY A 590 -3.26 0.90 9.91
CA GLY A 590 -4.60 1.44 10.15
C GLY A 590 -5.49 1.63 8.92
N THR A 591 -4.97 1.45 7.70
CA THR A 591 -5.76 1.60 6.45
C THR A 591 -6.08 0.26 5.82
N PRO A 592 -7.36 -0.12 5.64
CA PRO A 592 -7.76 -1.37 4.99
C PRO A 592 -7.66 -1.27 3.46
N THR A 593 -6.87 -2.14 2.84
CA THR A 593 -6.88 -2.38 1.39
C THR A 593 -7.91 -3.45 1.05
N LYS A 594 -8.75 -3.20 0.04
CA LYS A 594 -9.81 -4.12 -0.41
C LYS A 594 -9.29 -5.07 -1.48
N TYR A 595 -9.62 -6.35 -1.36
CA TYR A 595 -9.36 -7.39 -2.34
C TYR A 595 -10.66 -8.12 -2.65
N LYS A 596 -10.92 -8.41 -3.92
CA LYS A 596 -11.92 -9.41 -4.28
C LYS A 596 -11.38 -10.78 -3.83
N TYR A 597 -12.15 -11.48 -3.02
CA TYR A 597 -11.78 -12.78 -2.47
C TYR A 597 -12.71 -13.87 -3.01
N SER A 598 -12.12 -14.97 -3.46
CA SER A 598 -12.82 -16.19 -3.85
C SER A 598 -12.15 -17.38 -3.21
N PHE A 599 -12.94 -18.33 -2.73
CA PHE A 599 -12.45 -19.60 -2.19
C PHE A 599 -13.24 -20.75 -2.79
N TYR A 600 -12.55 -21.83 -3.14
CA TYR A 600 -13.10 -23.04 -3.74
C TYR A 600 -12.55 -24.26 -3.02
N ARG A 601 -13.42 -25.20 -2.67
CA ARG A 601 -13.03 -26.44 -1.99
C ARG A 601 -13.83 -27.63 -2.46
N GLU A 602 -13.12 -28.70 -2.83
CA GLU A 602 -13.71 -30.01 -3.17
C GLU A 602 -13.40 -31.10 -2.14
N LEU A 603 -12.24 -31.04 -1.50
CA LEU A 603 -11.77 -31.99 -0.50
C LEU A 603 -10.93 -31.25 0.56
N PRO A 604 -10.66 -31.84 1.73
CA PRO A 604 -9.73 -31.28 2.71
C PRO A 604 -8.38 -30.90 2.13
N ASP A 605 -7.85 -31.70 1.22
CA ASP A 605 -6.58 -31.49 0.53
C ASP A 605 -6.75 -30.99 -0.91
N LYS A 606 -7.96 -30.53 -1.29
CA LYS A 606 -8.23 -29.94 -2.60
C LYS A 606 -9.02 -28.65 -2.47
N TYR A 607 -8.29 -27.54 -2.35
CA TYR A 607 -8.86 -26.20 -2.20
C TYR A 607 -7.94 -25.12 -2.79
N VAL A 608 -8.54 -23.99 -3.16
CA VAL A 608 -7.83 -22.80 -3.65
C VAL A 608 -8.51 -21.54 -3.13
N SER A 609 -7.74 -20.61 -2.57
CA SER A 609 -8.12 -19.23 -2.39
C SER A 609 -7.51 -18.35 -3.48
N THR A 610 -8.24 -17.31 -3.86
CA THR A 610 -7.77 -16.27 -4.78
C THR A 610 -8.14 -14.91 -4.21
N SER A 611 -7.15 -14.04 -4.09
CA SER A 611 -7.32 -12.63 -3.72
C SER A 611 -6.86 -11.78 -4.89
N VAL A 612 -7.70 -10.85 -5.34
CA VAL A 612 -7.38 -9.95 -6.46
C VAL A 612 -7.55 -8.51 -6.02
N SER A 613 -6.52 -7.69 -6.25
CA SER A 613 -6.63 -6.23 -6.18
C SER A 613 -5.91 -5.61 -7.36
N ASP A 614 -6.28 -4.38 -7.71
CA ASP A 614 -5.65 -3.70 -8.84
C ASP A 614 -4.16 -3.42 -8.57
N LEU A 615 -3.80 -3.09 -7.33
CA LEU A 615 -2.44 -2.77 -6.93
C LEU A 615 -1.54 -4.02 -6.85
N MET A 616 -2.04 -5.09 -6.23
CA MET A 616 -1.23 -6.30 -5.96
C MET A 616 -1.41 -7.39 -7.02
N GLY A 617 -2.30 -7.18 -7.98
CA GLY A 617 -2.66 -8.21 -8.95
C GLY A 617 -3.38 -9.38 -8.27
N THR A 618 -3.03 -10.59 -8.70
CA THR A 618 -3.65 -11.83 -8.25
C THR A 618 -2.71 -12.58 -7.31
N LEU A 619 -3.23 -12.97 -6.15
CA LEU A 619 -2.60 -13.91 -5.22
C LEU A 619 -3.44 -15.18 -5.18
N ARG A 620 -2.80 -16.33 -5.39
CA ARG A 620 -3.43 -17.66 -5.30
C ARG A 620 -2.71 -18.51 -4.30
N SER A 621 -3.45 -19.24 -3.49
CA SER A 621 -2.88 -20.24 -2.59
C SER A 621 -3.80 -21.43 -2.49
N GLY A 622 -3.23 -22.62 -2.42
CA GLY A 622 -4.05 -23.82 -2.40
C GLY A 622 -3.27 -25.11 -2.29
N ALA A 623 -4.03 -26.19 -2.21
CA ALA A 623 -3.54 -27.56 -2.18
C ALA A 623 -4.33 -28.41 -3.17
N VAL A 624 -3.64 -29.33 -3.84
CA VAL A 624 -4.22 -30.41 -4.64
C VAL A 624 -3.50 -31.71 -4.27
N GLY A 625 -4.09 -32.47 -3.35
CA GLY A 625 -3.44 -33.61 -2.74
C GLY A 625 -2.25 -33.17 -1.90
N LYS A 626 -1.04 -33.65 -2.24
CA LYS A 626 0.21 -33.26 -1.56
C LYS A 626 0.85 -32.02 -2.15
N ASP A 627 0.41 -31.59 -3.33
CA ASP A 627 0.98 -30.44 -4.02
C ASP A 627 0.36 -29.17 -3.48
N THR A 628 1.15 -28.37 -2.77
CA THR A 628 0.74 -27.06 -2.28
C THR A 628 1.43 -25.96 -3.06
N PHE A 629 0.74 -24.84 -3.23
CA PHE A 629 1.28 -23.72 -4.00
C PHE A 629 0.89 -22.37 -3.40
N PHE A 630 1.75 -21.39 -3.66
CA PHE A 630 1.47 -19.98 -3.52
C PHE A 630 1.97 -19.27 -4.77
N GLU A 631 1.09 -18.53 -5.44
CA GLU A 631 1.33 -17.91 -6.73
C GLU A 631 0.96 -16.45 -6.67
N SER A 632 1.73 -15.64 -7.38
CA SER A 632 1.54 -14.21 -7.48
C SER A 632 1.93 -13.74 -8.88
N ASN A 633 1.71 -12.46 -9.16
CA ASN A 633 2.24 -11.82 -10.37
C ASN A 633 3.78 -11.88 -10.47
N VAL A 634 4.49 -12.10 -9.36
CA VAL A 634 5.96 -12.31 -9.33
C VAL A 634 6.35 -13.78 -9.32
N GLY A 635 5.40 -14.64 -9.68
CA GLY A 635 5.55 -16.08 -9.75
C GLY A 635 5.36 -16.81 -8.43
N LEU A 636 5.80 -18.06 -8.47
CA LEU A 636 5.67 -19.05 -7.43
C LEU A 636 6.63 -18.72 -6.29
N SER A 637 6.12 -18.86 -5.08
CA SER A 637 6.89 -18.64 -3.88
C SER A 637 6.78 -19.83 -2.93
N PRO A 638 7.75 -20.01 -2.01
CA PRO A 638 7.64 -20.99 -0.96
C PRO A 638 6.31 -20.81 -0.22
N THR A 639 5.60 -21.91 -0.01
CA THR A 639 4.25 -21.88 0.57
C THR A 639 4.29 -22.38 2.02
N ASN A 640 3.50 -21.71 2.88
CA ASN A 640 3.18 -22.21 4.22
C ASN A 640 1.86 -22.99 4.24
N VAL A 641 1.24 -23.20 3.07
CA VAL A 641 0.00 -23.95 2.90
C VAL A 641 0.27 -25.41 3.20
N VAL A 642 -0.57 -26.01 4.05
CA VAL A 642 -0.51 -27.43 4.37
C VAL A 642 -1.54 -28.22 3.58
N ALA A 643 -1.19 -29.44 3.19
CA ALA A 643 -2.17 -30.39 2.64
C ALA A 643 -3.18 -30.77 3.74
N GLY A 644 -4.47 -30.79 3.40
CA GLY A 644 -5.55 -31.05 4.34
C GLY A 644 -6.18 -29.78 4.91
N ASP A 645 -6.91 -29.92 6.02
CA ASP A 645 -7.63 -28.80 6.63
C ASP A 645 -6.68 -27.73 7.18
N ASP A 646 -6.43 -26.70 6.37
CA ASP A 646 -5.61 -25.56 6.73
C ASP A 646 -6.48 -24.38 7.23
N PRO A 647 -6.49 -24.07 8.54
CA PRO A 647 -7.24 -22.94 9.09
C PRO A 647 -6.72 -21.57 8.64
N ASN A 648 -5.55 -21.50 8.00
CA ASN A 648 -5.01 -20.26 7.47
C ASN A 648 -5.56 -19.92 6.07
N VAL A 649 -6.16 -20.89 5.38
CA VAL A 649 -6.71 -20.70 4.02
C VAL A 649 -8.22 -20.97 3.99
N ASP A 650 -8.67 -22.04 4.64
CA ASP A 650 -10.08 -22.38 4.80
C ASP A 650 -10.64 -21.73 6.07
N LEU A 651 -11.44 -20.67 5.88
CA LEU A 651 -12.03 -19.89 6.97
C LEU A 651 -12.96 -20.69 7.89
N TYR A 652 -13.45 -21.86 7.45
CA TYR A 652 -14.33 -22.73 8.23
C TYR A 652 -13.61 -23.92 8.85
N ALA A 653 -12.36 -24.20 8.47
CA ALA A 653 -11.58 -25.26 9.10
C ALA A 653 -11.47 -25.04 10.61
N ARG A 654 -11.35 -23.78 11.06
CA ARG A 654 -11.33 -23.48 12.50
C ARG A 654 -12.66 -23.79 13.19
N LEU A 655 -13.80 -23.36 12.61
CA LEU A 655 -15.13 -23.71 13.15
C LEU A 655 -15.34 -25.22 13.19
N ARG A 656 -14.96 -25.93 12.12
CA ARG A 656 -15.02 -27.41 12.06
C ARG A 656 -14.20 -28.06 13.17
N SER A 657 -13.00 -27.54 13.43
CA SER A 657 -12.12 -28.12 14.45
C SER A 657 -12.64 -27.93 15.88
N VAL A 658 -13.30 -26.81 16.19
CA VAL A 658 -13.72 -26.50 17.57
C VAL A 658 -15.15 -26.95 17.90
N LEU A 659 -16.00 -27.13 16.88
CA LEU A 659 -17.39 -27.56 17.09
C LEU A 659 -17.53 -29.08 17.22
N ALA A 660 -16.44 -29.83 17.08
CA ALA A 660 -16.38 -31.26 17.33
C ALA A 660 -16.03 -31.53 18.81
N PRO A 661 -16.95 -32.04 19.65
CA PRO A 661 -16.70 -32.22 21.10
C PRO A 661 -15.58 -33.23 21.42
N ASP A 662 -15.23 -34.09 20.47
CA ASP A 662 -14.12 -35.05 20.53
C ASP A 662 -12.77 -34.45 20.09
N ALA A 663 -12.74 -33.19 19.66
CA ALA A 663 -11.50 -32.48 19.32
C ALA A 663 -10.65 -32.13 20.55
N PHE A 664 -11.26 -32.11 21.75
CA PHE A 664 -10.61 -31.68 22.98
C PHE A 664 -10.32 -32.83 23.94
N SER A 665 -9.11 -32.81 24.50
CA SER A 665 -8.67 -33.68 25.59
C SER A 665 -9.21 -33.23 26.95
N SER A 666 -9.49 -31.93 27.10
CA SER A 666 -10.16 -31.34 28.26
C SER A 666 -10.98 -30.11 27.86
N LEU A 667 -12.05 -29.84 28.61
CA LEU A 667 -12.92 -28.66 28.43
C LEU A 667 -13.27 -28.09 29.80
N LYS A 668 -13.23 -26.76 29.91
CA LYS A 668 -13.58 -26.01 31.11
C LYS A 668 -14.45 -24.81 30.74
N TYR A 669 -15.59 -24.66 31.40
CA TYR A 669 -16.40 -23.44 31.29
C TYR A 669 -15.86 -22.38 32.26
N ASP A 670 -15.50 -21.21 31.75
CA ASP A 670 -14.87 -20.15 32.55
C ASP A 670 -15.89 -19.16 33.12
N GLY A 671 -16.89 -18.76 32.33
CA GLY A 671 -17.89 -17.79 32.78
C GLY A 671 -18.61 -17.05 31.66
N VAL A 672 -19.33 -15.99 32.04
CA VAL A 672 -19.92 -15.02 31.10
C VAL A 672 -19.25 -13.67 31.31
N TYR A 673 -18.85 -13.03 30.21
CA TYR A 673 -18.15 -11.74 30.23
C TYR A 673 -18.74 -10.83 29.16
N ASP A 674 -18.82 -9.52 29.44
CA ASP A 674 -19.24 -8.53 28.46
C ASP A 674 -18.01 -8.01 27.69
N ALA A 675 -17.99 -8.21 26.38
CA ALA A 675 -16.94 -7.74 25.47
C ALA A 675 -17.51 -7.50 24.07
N ASP A 676 -16.98 -6.52 23.34
CA ASP A 676 -17.42 -6.14 21.99
C ASP A 676 -18.93 -5.86 21.89
N GLY A 677 -19.54 -5.33 22.96
CA GLY A 677 -20.98 -5.07 23.04
C GLY A 677 -21.85 -6.33 23.15
N LYS A 678 -21.26 -7.49 23.42
CA LYS A 678 -21.95 -8.78 23.57
C LYS A 678 -21.69 -9.40 24.94
N SER A 679 -22.65 -10.15 25.45
CA SER A 679 -22.42 -11.05 26.59
C SER A 679 -21.96 -12.41 26.07
N LEU A 680 -20.74 -12.81 26.42
CA LEU A 680 -20.04 -13.96 25.84
C LEU A 680 -19.81 -15.05 26.89
N SER A 681 -20.23 -16.28 26.58
CA SER A 681 -19.85 -17.48 27.33
C SER A 681 -18.46 -17.95 26.91
N ILE A 682 -17.53 -18.11 27.84
CA ILE A 682 -16.14 -18.49 27.57
C ILE A 682 -15.90 -19.95 27.94
N ILE A 683 -15.29 -20.68 27.01
CA ILE A 683 -14.85 -22.07 27.16
C ILE A 683 -13.36 -22.13 26.88
N GLU A 684 -12.60 -22.74 27.78
CA GLU A 684 -11.21 -23.10 27.59
C GLU A 684 -11.12 -24.59 27.27
N GLY A 685 -10.50 -24.93 26.14
CA GLY A 685 -10.30 -26.31 25.70
C GLY A 685 -8.83 -26.60 25.44
N THR A 686 -8.37 -27.79 25.80
CA THR A 686 -7.06 -28.28 25.39
C THR A 686 -7.24 -29.30 24.26
N ASP A 687 -6.70 -29.02 23.09
CA ASP A 687 -6.82 -29.93 21.94
C ASP A 687 -5.93 -31.19 22.09
N LYS A 688 -5.96 -32.08 21.09
CA LYS A 688 -5.16 -33.32 21.08
C LYS A 688 -3.65 -33.08 20.97
N GLU A 689 -3.22 -31.88 20.55
CA GLU A 689 -1.82 -31.47 20.44
C GLU A 689 -1.34 -30.73 21.70
N ALA A 690 -2.15 -30.72 22.77
CA ALA A 690 -1.91 -30.00 24.02
C ALA A 690 -1.83 -28.47 23.86
N ARG A 691 -2.51 -27.90 22.85
CA ARG A 691 -2.67 -26.45 22.69
C ARG A 691 -3.93 -25.98 23.43
N THR A 692 -3.82 -24.85 24.11
CA THR A 692 -4.97 -24.19 24.74
C THR A 692 -5.72 -23.33 23.72
N ILE A 693 -7.02 -23.57 23.61
CA ILE A 693 -7.93 -22.85 22.72
C ILE A 693 -9.05 -22.24 23.58
N TYR A 694 -9.26 -20.95 23.43
CA TYR A 694 -10.38 -20.23 24.01
C TYR A 694 -11.47 -20.05 22.97
N ILE A 695 -12.69 -20.45 23.31
CA ILE A 695 -13.87 -20.34 22.47
C ILE A 695 -14.88 -19.46 23.21
N THR A 696 -15.41 -18.46 22.52
CA THR A 696 -16.50 -17.65 23.04
C THR A 696 -17.76 -17.86 22.21
N LEU A 697 -18.90 -17.98 22.89
CA LEU A 697 -20.22 -18.08 22.29
C LEU A 697 -21.03 -16.85 22.66
N ASP A 698 -21.75 -16.26 21.70
CA ASP A 698 -22.70 -15.20 21.98
C ASP A 698 -23.88 -15.77 22.77
N LYS A 699 -24.11 -15.28 23.99
CA LYS A 699 -25.16 -15.79 24.87
C LYS A 699 -26.56 -15.58 24.28
N ALA A 700 -26.76 -14.55 23.45
CA ALA A 700 -28.06 -14.25 22.87
C ALA A 700 -28.45 -15.26 21.77
N THR A 701 -27.47 -15.74 21.00
CA THR A 701 -27.71 -16.60 19.83
C THR A 701 -27.26 -18.04 20.02
N GLY A 702 -26.34 -18.30 20.96
CA GLY A 702 -25.65 -19.57 21.13
C GLY A 702 -24.59 -19.87 20.07
N LEU A 703 -24.33 -18.95 19.14
CA LEU A 703 -23.38 -19.14 18.04
C LEU A 703 -21.94 -18.78 18.47
N PRO A 704 -20.93 -19.43 17.89
CA PRO A 704 -19.53 -19.04 18.09
C PRO A 704 -19.29 -17.59 17.70
N PHE A 705 -18.54 -16.87 18.53
CA PHE A 705 -18.18 -15.48 18.28
C PHE A 705 -16.67 -15.29 18.15
N ARG A 706 -15.86 -15.91 19.02
CA ARG A 706 -14.40 -15.81 18.95
C ARG A 706 -13.72 -17.14 19.22
N ILE A 707 -12.66 -17.43 18.48
CA ILE A 707 -11.74 -18.54 18.75
C ILE A 707 -10.33 -17.96 18.84
N TYR A 708 -9.62 -18.26 19.93
CA TYR A 708 -8.25 -17.81 20.15
C TYR A 708 -7.36 -18.97 20.58
N ASP A 709 -6.18 -19.10 19.98
CA ASP A 709 -5.31 -20.27 20.18
C ASP A 709 -3.97 -19.96 20.85
N GLY A 710 -3.86 -18.77 21.43
CA GLY A 710 -2.60 -18.28 22.00
C GLY A 710 -1.74 -17.49 21.01
N THR A 711 -2.02 -17.60 19.71
CA THR A 711 -1.30 -16.88 18.64
C THR A 711 -2.20 -15.93 17.89
N ILE A 712 -3.36 -16.39 17.42
CA ILE A 712 -4.27 -15.57 16.62
C ILE A 712 -5.71 -15.73 17.08
N ALA A 713 -6.47 -14.63 17.02
CA ALA A 713 -7.90 -14.62 17.30
C ALA A 713 -8.68 -14.56 15.99
N MET A 714 -9.64 -15.46 15.82
CA MET A 714 -10.66 -15.39 14.77
C MET A 714 -11.98 -14.95 15.38
N VAL A 715 -12.63 -13.93 14.81
CA VAL A 715 -13.96 -13.44 15.23
C VAL A 715 -14.96 -13.73 14.12
N PHE A 716 -16.11 -14.29 14.46
CA PHE A 716 -17.18 -14.68 13.53
C PHE A 716 -18.44 -13.89 13.86
N ASP A 717 -19.05 -13.26 12.84
CA ASP A 717 -20.22 -12.41 12.99
C ASP A 717 -21.10 -12.45 11.73
N ASP A 718 -22.29 -11.84 11.80
CA ASP A 718 -23.30 -11.81 10.73
C ASP A 718 -23.65 -13.22 10.20
N TYR A 719 -24.06 -14.10 11.10
CA TYR A 719 -24.48 -15.46 10.74
C TYR A 719 -25.77 -15.46 9.92
N ARG A 720 -25.75 -16.16 8.77
CA ARG A 720 -26.89 -16.34 7.86
C ARG A 720 -27.12 -17.81 7.56
N LYS A 721 -28.37 -18.16 7.23
CA LYS A 721 -28.74 -19.52 6.84
C LYS A 721 -28.44 -19.74 5.36
N GLU A 722 -27.54 -20.67 5.05
CA GLU A 722 -27.04 -20.95 3.70
C GLU A 722 -26.97 -22.46 3.47
N GLY A 723 -27.68 -22.98 2.45
CA GLY A 723 -27.68 -24.41 2.13
C GLY A 723 -28.04 -25.34 3.31
N GLY A 724 -28.79 -24.85 4.30
CA GLY A 724 -29.16 -25.60 5.51
C GLY A 724 -28.24 -25.43 6.72
N PHE A 725 -27.17 -24.63 6.60
CA PHE A 725 -26.19 -24.35 7.66
C PHE A 725 -26.27 -22.89 8.12
N MET A 726 -25.88 -22.59 9.37
CA MET A 726 -25.69 -21.21 9.83
C MET A 726 -24.23 -20.82 9.68
N LEU A 727 -23.91 -20.01 8.68
CA LEU A 727 -22.53 -19.64 8.31
C LEU A 727 -22.28 -18.14 8.54
N PRO A 728 -21.10 -17.75 9.05
CA PRO A 728 -20.77 -16.34 9.31
C PRO A 728 -20.40 -15.61 8.03
N ARG A 729 -21.02 -14.45 7.76
CA ARG A 729 -20.64 -13.60 6.61
C ARG A 729 -19.52 -12.62 6.92
N ARG A 730 -19.18 -12.40 8.19
CA ARG A 730 -18.08 -11.54 8.60
C ARG A 730 -17.11 -12.33 9.45
N ILE A 731 -15.85 -12.42 9.01
CA ILE A 731 -14.79 -13.16 9.71
C ILE A 731 -13.57 -12.27 9.86
N LYS A 732 -13.14 -11.97 11.08
CA LYS A 732 -11.89 -11.23 11.33
C LYS A 732 -10.81 -12.19 11.79
N VAL A 733 -9.58 -12.00 11.33
CA VAL A 733 -8.42 -12.81 11.69
C VAL A 733 -7.32 -11.87 12.17
N GLY A 734 -7.06 -11.88 13.47
CA GLY A 734 -6.22 -10.88 14.12
C GLY A 734 -6.74 -9.45 13.96
N ALA A 735 -5.83 -8.47 13.97
CA ALA A 735 -6.15 -7.06 13.73
C ALA A 735 -6.05 -6.67 12.25
N ALA A 736 -5.48 -7.52 11.41
CA ALA A 736 -5.09 -7.17 10.04
C ALA A 736 -6.06 -7.65 8.97
N LEU A 737 -6.80 -8.74 9.19
CA LEU A 737 -7.65 -9.34 8.16
C LEU A 737 -9.12 -9.31 8.54
N GLU A 738 -9.96 -8.90 7.59
CA GLU A 738 -11.41 -8.99 7.71
C GLU A 738 -12.03 -9.47 6.39
N PHE A 739 -12.73 -10.59 6.43
CA PHE A 739 -13.43 -11.20 5.31
C PHE A 739 -14.92 -10.86 5.39
N LEU A 740 -15.45 -10.26 4.33
CA LEU A 740 -16.86 -9.92 4.14
C LEU A 740 -17.41 -10.78 3.00
N ILE A 741 -18.07 -11.88 3.36
CA ILE A 741 -18.58 -12.87 2.41
C ILE A 741 -19.94 -12.43 1.89
N SER A 742 -20.04 -12.27 0.58
CA SER A 742 -21.27 -11.85 -0.09
C SER A 742 -22.13 -13.03 -0.50
N ASN A 743 -21.51 -14.10 -1.01
CA ASN A 743 -22.20 -15.25 -1.61
C ASN A 743 -21.61 -16.59 -1.20
N TYR A 744 -22.48 -17.59 -1.14
CA TYR A 744 -22.16 -18.99 -0.87
C TYR A 744 -22.63 -19.88 -2.01
N THR A 745 -21.87 -20.94 -2.27
CA THR A 745 -22.38 -22.05 -3.07
C THR A 745 -21.93 -23.36 -2.46
N ILE A 746 -22.88 -24.28 -2.24
CA ILE A 746 -22.65 -25.58 -1.59
C ILE A 746 -23.07 -26.68 -2.57
N GLY A 747 -22.26 -27.73 -2.68
CA GLY A 747 -22.58 -28.90 -3.50
C GLY A 747 -22.36 -28.72 -5.00
N GLN A 748 -21.67 -27.64 -5.42
CA GLN A 748 -21.33 -27.40 -6.82
C GLN A 748 -20.07 -28.20 -7.23
N LYS A 749 -20.01 -28.59 -8.51
CA LYS A 749 -18.78 -29.04 -9.17
C LYS A 749 -18.04 -27.84 -9.77
N PHE A 750 -16.73 -27.76 -9.56
CA PHE A 750 -15.93 -26.66 -10.09
C PHE A 750 -15.23 -27.05 -11.38
N ASP A 751 -14.86 -26.04 -12.16
CA ASP A 751 -13.94 -26.22 -13.29
C ASP A 751 -12.58 -26.71 -12.77
N PRO A 752 -12.03 -27.82 -13.27
CA PRO A 752 -10.73 -28.33 -12.84
C PRO A 752 -9.59 -27.30 -12.92
N SER A 753 -9.64 -26.36 -13.87
CA SER A 753 -8.64 -25.30 -14.07
C SER A 753 -8.54 -24.32 -12.89
N VAL A 754 -9.53 -24.29 -11.99
CA VAL A 754 -9.47 -23.53 -10.73
C VAL A 754 -8.36 -24.05 -9.81
N PHE A 755 -8.12 -25.37 -9.84
CA PHE A 755 -7.14 -26.05 -9.00
C PHE A 755 -5.76 -26.16 -9.65
N GLU A 756 -5.66 -25.84 -10.94
CA GLU A 756 -4.40 -25.90 -11.65
C GLU A 756 -3.44 -24.80 -11.20
N LYS A 757 -2.19 -25.20 -10.99
CA LYS A 757 -1.07 -24.31 -10.73
C LYS A 757 -0.86 -23.42 -11.95
N ARG A 758 -0.77 -22.10 -11.76
CA ARG A 758 -0.49 -21.13 -12.83
C ARG A 758 0.94 -20.65 -12.69
N GLU A 759 1.70 -20.86 -13.75
CA GLU A 759 3.02 -20.25 -13.91
C GLU A 759 2.89 -18.87 -14.54
N SER A 760 3.52 -17.90 -13.90
CA SER A 760 3.73 -16.57 -14.45
C SER A 760 4.99 -16.53 -15.33
N CYS A 761 5.20 -15.41 -16.01
CA CYS A 761 6.44 -15.12 -16.72
C CYS A 761 7.70 -15.30 -15.84
N PHE A 762 7.60 -15.02 -14.54
CA PHE A 762 8.69 -15.15 -13.55
C PHE A 762 9.03 -16.59 -13.18
N ASP A 763 8.17 -17.54 -13.51
CA ASP A 763 8.39 -18.97 -13.21
C ASP A 763 9.11 -19.70 -14.35
N ARG A 764 9.20 -19.04 -15.52
CA ARG A 764 9.69 -19.64 -16.74
C ARG A 764 11.16 -19.28 -16.94
N PRO A 765 12.06 -20.28 -17.00
CA PRO A 765 13.49 -20.06 -17.16
C PRO A 765 13.84 -19.50 -18.52
#